data_AF-A0A8X6L7J1-F1
#
_entry.id   AF-A0A8X6L7J1-F1
#
_cell.length_a   1.000
_cell.length_b   1.000
_cell.length_c   1.000
_cell.angle_alpha   90.00
_cell.angle_beta   90.00
_cell.angle_gamma   90.00
#
_symmetry.space_group_name_H-M   'P 1'
#
loop_
_entity.id
_entity.type
_entity.pdbx_description
1 polymer ?
#
loop_
_entity_poly.entity_id
_entity_poly.type
_entity_poly.pdbx_seq_one_letter_code
_entity_poly.pdbx_strand_id
1 'polypeptide(L)'
;MRDLYGFLLIDVEMSECSKISPIKAALNSVQLYIHRAMMKIEEGVEVDKDFTEEKWKWLSSYREWEASNKIKLYPENYLNPTLRKVITPEYKKLQNTLMQGNITDEGVSDAYMKYFEDFEQVTSLKIVDSCFERVEGKNTLYVIGRTLAQPYDYYYRTAIFDEANQKILYWTAWEKIEASIPVETITPIHAFNRLFIFWVQQIEKGKDNEKRVDATINYIFQKPSGSWTAPQKLASDIKVEPVNEAKKLYWKKVAAFYLKEHGGSERRIVIVIGETKFDSVSPSNLFTLDEDLVASESQQGMFVNNLAYEMRTVNLKKYTERNATQVVIGNKVIFFYGVESAKVDIYDNENETWTTHTASEGRSFPKVAVVGKKAIFFGGDKGDYPNYQYSSQVDIYDNQTGSWTTHTASEARRPVAIAVAVVGKKAIFFGGSKGDRVYSSKIDIYDDETGSWTTHTASEARENAEVAVVGKKAIFFGGYDFNGKSSKIDIYDDETGRWSTHTASEGQYGGKVKVVDKKAIFFKGWGERSNGRSRQIDIYDDEKGTWTTHATREARDTVAVVGKKAIFFGGEPSSQIEIYNYETGSWTAHTASEARSFIAVAVVGKKAIFFGGEKYPGQYSAQVDIYDDETGRWTTHTASEARSFMSLALAVVGKKAIFFGGTKGENQDSSQIDIYDDETGNWTTRTHSANRGRCGIQTVVLGQKAIFFNCEEINIYDNESDTWTAITKTNNVYYRAHIIQGSKVTFIGNDANSYPLVVKYEILADKILSSSYDAINNSDKFNLGETKNIFETNVTNKEGNAKLLYENDSTKQLTLLGGFKKSLSQQVINKPGWFIVEGNLERENIRESFLLLPKDYNLSAISEQSTYKINKSENKLEFEYIGETPKKLDFKDMKFSFMRLNITGNVRDLRQKAYAGGPKRILTLESQKIEQLKFERFYPTNSVVHRPSDLLDFSGAYGLYLWEIFFHIPMLTAWHLNREQDFATARKWYQYIFNPTNDKAWQFLPFEEHNSDNIVASLSDTQTTTELAIDPFDPYTIAKQHVTSFEKYIIISYINNLIDWGDMLFAKGSWEALNQATMLYIRAWDLLGPKPIKKGNFSVQPQSFNELKPHDLLQLETELPSGSQLAVQSDEAHDLIKYSNYFCTPENKSFIGLWDKVEDRLYKIRH
;
A
#
# COMPACT_ATOMS: atom_id res chain seq x y z
N MET A 1 4.78 -47.11 -46.96
CA MET A 1 5.45 -45.92 -47.55
C MET A 1 5.41 -44.72 -46.60
N ARG A 2 4.25 -44.34 -46.03
CA ARG A 2 4.18 -43.30 -44.99
C ARG A 2 5.10 -43.56 -43.79
N ASP A 3 5.26 -44.82 -43.35
CA ASP A 3 6.18 -45.14 -42.24
C ASP A 3 7.67 -44.99 -42.63
N LEU A 4 8.00 -45.23 -43.90
CA LEU A 4 9.36 -45.06 -44.43
C LEU A 4 9.71 -43.58 -44.60
N TYR A 5 8.77 -42.76 -45.08
CA TYR A 5 8.86 -41.30 -45.04
C TYR A 5 9.01 -40.79 -43.60
N GLY A 6 8.22 -41.39 -42.70
CA GLY A 6 8.24 -41.19 -41.26
C GLY A 6 9.64 -41.36 -40.67
N PHE A 7 10.29 -42.48 -41.01
CA PHE A 7 11.58 -42.93 -40.48
C PHE A 7 12.79 -42.28 -41.15
N LEU A 8 12.77 -42.11 -42.48
CA LEU A 8 13.91 -41.57 -43.23
C LEU A 8 13.95 -40.05 -43.30
N LEU A 9 12.83 -39.37 -42.97
CA LEU A 9 12.67 -37.92 -43.09
C LEU A 9 12.96 -37.38 -44.51
N ILE A 10 12.85 -38.25 -45.51
CA ILE A 10 13.10 -37.96 -46.91
C ILE A 10 11.88 -38.40 -47.69
N ASP A 11 11.51 -37.60 -48.69
CA ASP A 11 10.43 -37.93 -49.62
C ASP A 11 10.78 -39.19 -50.43
N VAL A 12 10.13 -40.30 -50.07
CA VAL A 12 10.28 -41.61 -50.72
C VAL A 12 9.36 -41.76 -51.95
N GLU A 13 8.49 -40.77 -52.23
CA GLU A 13 7.58 -40.75 -53.39
C GLU A 13 8.11 -39.89 -54.56
N MET A 14 9.33 -39.35 -54.45
CA MET A 14 10.01 -38.67 -55.57
C MET A 14 10.18 -39.64 -56.76
N SER A 15 9.41 -39.41 -57.83
CA SER A 15 9.56 -40.10 -59.11
C SER A 15 10.96 -39.91 -59.70
N GLU A 16 11.41 -40.85 -60.52
CA GLU A 16 12.76 -40.87 -61.12
C GLU A 16 13.11 -39.55 -61.85
N CYS A 17 14.20 -38.91 -61.39
CA CYS A 17 15.07 -37.90 -62.06
C CYS A 17 15.34 -36.56 -61.33
N SER A 18 15.00 -36.38 -60.05
CA SER A 18 15.44 -35.19 -59.31
C SER A 18 16.84 -35.37 -58.68
N LYS A 19 17.85 -34.70 -59.23
CA LYS A 19 19.21 -34.65 -58.64
C LYS A 19 19.24 -33.63 -57.50
N ILE A 20 19.50 -34.08 -56.27
CA ILE A 20 19.68 -33.25 -55.07
C ILE A 20 21.11 -33.41 -54.55
N SER A 21 21.74 -32.34 -54.06
CA SER A 21 23.06 -32.46 -53.41
C SER A 21 22.91 -33.15 -52.04
N PRO A 22 23.92 -33.91 -51.56
CA PRO A 22 23.87 -34.52 -50.24
C PRO A 22 23.58 -33.52 -49.12
N ILE A 23 24.16 -32.32 -49.20
CA ILE A 23 23.92 -31.23 -48.24
C ILE A 23 22.46 -30.78 -48.29
N LYS A 24 21.87 -30.61 -49.48
CA LYS A 24 20.49 -30.16 -49.61
C LYS A 24 19.50 -31.24 -49.15
N ALA A 25 19.82 -32.52 -49.35
CA ALA A 25 19.03 -33.65 -48.84
C ALA A 25 19.08 -33.72 -47.30
N ALA A 26 20.28 -33.60 -46.71
CA ALA A 26 20.43 -33.55 -45.25
C ALA A 26 19.67 -32.37 -44.64
N LEU A 27 19.81 -31.17 -45.24
CA LEU A 27 19.15 -29.96 -44.77
C LEU A 27 17.62 -30.07 -44.85
N ASN A 28 17.08 -30.64 -45.93
CA ASN A 28 15.64 -30.90 -46.04
C ASN A 28 15.16 -31.90 -44.98
N SER A 29 15.95 -32.93 -44.67
CA SER A 29 15.59 -33.96 -43.67
C SER A 29 15.54 -33.37 -42.26
N VAL A 30 16.54 -32.54 -41.92
CA VAL A 30 16.58 -31.81 -40.64
C VAL A 30 15.43 -30.81 -40.54
N GLN A 31 15.15 -30.05 -41.61
CA GLN A 31 14.02 -29.12 -41.64
C GLN A 31 12.67 -29.82 -41.45
N LEU A 32 12.49 -30.98 -42.07
CA LEU A 32 11.28 -31.79 -41.90
C LEU A 32 11.15 -32.31 -40.46
N TYR A 33 12.25 -32.75 -39.86
CA TYR A 33 12.27 -33.20 -38.47
C TYR A 33 11.89 -32.07 -37.49
N ILE A 34 12.52 -30.90 -37.63
CA ILE A 34 12.21 -29.73 -36.80
C ILE A 34 10.74 -29.35 -36.94
N HIS A 35 10.22 -29.32 -38.18
CA HIS A 35 8.81 -29.00 -38.40
C HIS A 35 7.86 -30.01 -37.74
N ARG A 36 8.18 -31.31 -37.79
CA ARG A 36 7.40 -32.37 -37.12
C ARG A 36 7.47 -32.29 -35.60
N ALA A 37 8.65 -31.95 -35.05
CA ALA A 37 8.81 -31.68 -33.62
C ALA A 37 7.96 -30.48 -33.17
N MET A 38 7.94 -29.39 -33.93
CA MET A 38 7.09 -28.22 -33.65
C MET A 38 5.59 -28.55 -33.70
N MET A 39 5.18 -29.44 -34.60
CA MET A 39 3.80 -29.94 -34.69
C MET A 39 3.46 -31.01 -33.63
N LYS A 40 4.39 -31.35 -32.73
CA LYS A 40 4.24 -32.41 -31.71
C LYS A 40 3.92 -33.80 -32.28
N ILE A 41 4.46 -34.09 -33.47
CA ILE A 41 4.31 -35.40 -34.14
C ILE A 41 5.42 -36.37 -33.70
N GLU A 42 6.60 -35.86 -33.33
CA GLU A 42 7.70 -36.68 -32.81
C GLU A 42 7.50 -37.01 -31.32
N GLU A 43 7.41 -38.30 -31.00
CA GLU A 43 7.23 -38.76 -29.61
C GLU A 43 8.51 -38.53 -28.78
N GLY A 44 8.35 -37.96 -27.59
CA GLY A 44 9.46 -37.73 -26.65
C GLY A 44 10.34 -36.51 -26.95
N VAL A 45 9.98 -35.69 -27.95
CA VAL A 45 10.68 -34.45 -28.28
C VAL A 45 9.88 -33.25 -27.79
N GLU A 46 10.40 -32.53 -26.80
CA GLU A 46 9.88 -31.22 -26.40
C GLU A 46 10.68 -30.11 -27.10
N VAL A 47 9.98 -29.28 -27.88
CA VAL A 47 10.58 -28.09 -28.49
C VAL A 47 10.65 -26.98 -27.44
N ASP A 48 11.82 -26.35 -27.36
CA ASP A 48 12.06 -25.20 -26.48
C ASP A 48 11.01 -24.11 -26.71
N LYS A 49 10.51 -23.52 -25.62
CA LYS A 49 9.55 -22.42 -25.66
C LYS A 49 10.10 -21.20 -26.39
N ASP A 50 11.42 -21.04 -26.40
CA ASP A 50 12.11 -19.92 -27.06
C ASP A 50 12.28 -20.12 -28.57
N PHE A 51 11.97 -21.32 -29.08
CA PHE A 51 11.99 -21.64 -30.51
C PHE A 51 10.61 -21.49 -31.13
N THR A 52 10.30 -20.28 -31.61
CA THR A 52 8.98 -19.91 -32.13
C THR A 52 8.79 -20.23 -33.63
N GLU A 53 7.54 -20.35 -34.07
CA GLU A 53 7.18 -20.53 -35.49
C GLU A 53 7.67 -19.37 -36.36
N GLU A 54 7.68 -18.15 -35.83
CA GLU A 54 8.25 -16.98 -36.52
C GLU A 54 9.76 -17.10 -36.72
N LYS A 55 10.49 -17.55 -35.69
CA LYS A 55 11.93 -17.79 -35.76
C LYS A 55 12.24 -18.88 -36.79
N TRP A 56 11.46 -19.96 -36.80
CA TRP A 56 11.61 -21.05 -37.76
C TRP A 56 11.34 -20.63 -39.21
N LYS A 57 10.34 -19.77 -39.43
CA LYS A 57 9.93 -19.31 -40.77
C LYS A 57 11.09 -18.73 -41.57
N TRP A 58 11.93 -17.90 -40.96
CA TRP A 58 13.08 -17.31 -41.65
C TRP A 58 14.35 -18.16 -41.56
N LEU A 59 14.56 -18.93 -40.49
CA LEU A 59 15.68 -19.88 -40.37
C LEU A 59 15.62 -21.00 -41.42
N SER A 60 14.42 -21.48 -41.74
CA SER A 60 14.22 -22.52 -42.75
C SER A 60 14.44 -22.02 -44.20
N SER A 61 14.38 -20.71 -44.42
CA SER A 61 14.66 -20.07 -45.70
C SER A 61 16.13 -19.66 -45.82
N TYR A 62 16.92 -20.38 -46.62
CA TYR A 62 18.35 -20.08 -46.79
C TYR A 62 18.63 -18.62 -47.18
N ARG A 63 17.78 -18.00 -48.01
CA ARG A 63 17.97 -16.60 -48.44
C ARG A 63 17.75 -15.61 -47.30
N GLU A 64 16.73 -15.85 -46.48
CA GLU A 64 16.42 -15.00 -45.32
C GLU A 64 17.48 -15.19 -44.24
N TRP A 65 17.87 -16.43 -43.96
CA TRP A 65 19.01 -16.75 -43.10
C TRP A 65 20.32 -16.10 -43.57
N GLU A 66 20.66 -16.20 -44.86
CA GLU A 66 21.88 -15.61 -45.43
C GLU A 66 21.86 -14.07 -45.29
N ALA A 67 20.73 -13.44 -45.58
CA ALA A 67 20.56 -11.99 -45.45
C ALA A 67 20.73 -11.54 -44.00
N SER A 68 20.08 -12.21 -43.04
CA SER A 68 20.23 -11.91 -41.62
C SER A 68 21.69 -12.04 -41.17
N ASN A 69 22.38 -13.13 -41.52
CA ASN A 69 23.79 -13.32 -41.14
C ASN A 69 24.70 -12.24 -41.73
N LYS A 70 24.48 -11.81 -42.97
CA LYS A 70 25.27 -10.72 -43.56
C LYS A 70 25.07 -9.40 -42.82
N ILE A 71 23.84 -9.11 -42.38
CA ILE A 71 23.53 -7.91 -41.58
C ILE A 71 24.17 -8.03 -40.19
N LYS A 72 24.09 -9.20 -39.55
CA LYS A 72 24.75 -9.47 -38.26
C LYS A 72 26.26 -9.25 -38.33
N LEU A 73 26.92 -9.76 -39.37
CA LEU A 73 28.37 -9.70 -39.51
C LEU A 73 28.88 -8.30 -39.91
N TYR A 74 28.20 -7.61 -40.83
CA TYR A 74 28.62 -6.30 -41.34
C TYR A 74 27.45 -5.33 -41.43
N PRO A 75 26.86 -4.93 -40.29
CA PRO A 75 25.71 -4.03 -40.30
C PRO A 75 26.07 -2.67 -40.93
N GLU A 76 27.33 -2.23 -40.86
CA GLU A 76 27.82 -0.99 -41.48
C GLU A 76 27.54 -0.87 -42.98
N ASN A 77 27.42 -1.99 -43.69
CA ASN A 77 27.14 -2.00 -45.13
C ASN A 77 25.66 -1.72 -45.46
N TYR A 78 24.77 -1.87 -44.47
CA TYR A 78 23.32 -1.83 -44.65
C TYR A 78 22.66 -0.67 -43.89
N LEU A 79 23.43 0.19 -43.23
CA LEU A 79 22.93 1.41 -42.60
C LEU A 79 22.51 2.42 -43.67
N ASN A 80 21.20 2.54 -43.90
CA ASN A 80 20.61 3.55 -44.76
C ASN A 80 19.82 4.57 -43.91
N PRO A 81 20.17 5.87 -43.90
CA PRO A 81 19.54 6.86 -43.04
C PRO A 81 18.03 7.03 -43.27
N THR A 82 17.56 6.65 -44.47
CA THR A 82 16.14 6.72 -44.86
C THR A 82 15.31 5.50 -44.48
N LEU A 83 15.94 4.37 -44.15
CA LEU A 83 15.26 3.09 -43.87
C LEU A 83 15.30 2.71 -42.39
N ARG A 84 15.68 3.64 -41.53
CA ARG A 84 15.75 3.42 -40.09
C ARG A 84 14.34 3.17 -39.54
N LYS A 85 14.14 2.00 -38.90
CA LYS A 85 12.82 1.60 -38.36
C LYS A 85 12.49 2.31 -37.05
N VAL A 86 13.45 2.34 -36.13
CA VAL A 86 13.29 2.96 -34.80
C VAL A 86 13.70 4.44 -34.86
N ILE A 87 12.73 5.31 -35.10
CA ILE A 87 12.88 6.77 -35.14
C ILE A 87 11.87 7.46 -34.23
N THR A 88 12.21 8.64 -33.73
CA THR A 88 11.26 9.45 -32.97
C THR A 88 10.23 10.10 -33.90
N PRO A 89 9.00 10.41 -33.41
CA PRO A 89 8.02 11.18 -34.18
C PRO A 89 8.58 12.52 -34.66
N GLU A 90 9.41 13.17 -33.84
CA GLU A 90 10.08 14.43 -34.14
C GLU A 90 11.07 14.27 -35.31
N TYR A 91 11.89 13.22 -35.29
CA TYR A 91 12.80 12.91 -36.39
C TYR A 91 12.05 12.57 -37.67
N LYS A 92 10.93 11.85 -37.59
CA LYS A 92 10.11 11.51 -38.75
C LYS A 92 9.56 12.76 -39.45
N LYS A 93 9.10 13.76 -38.69
CA LYS A 93 8.67 15.05 -39.25
C LYS A 93 9.84 15.77 -39.92
N LEU A 94 11.00 15.84 -39.25
CA LEU A 94 12.20 16.46 -39.79
C LEU A 94 12.67 15.77 -41.07
N GLN A 95 12.71 14.43 -41.09
CA GLN A 95 13.07 13.64 -42.26
C GLN A 95 12.13 13.95 -43.42
N ASN A 96 10.81 13.97 -43.19
CA ASN A 96 9.84 14.33 -44.23
C ASN A 96 10.06 15.75 -44.78
N THR A 97 10.33 16.72 -43.90
CA THR A 97 10.63 18.10 -44.32
C THR A 97 11.91 18.19 -45.16
N LEU A 98 12.98 17.53 -44.73
CA LEU A 98 14.25 17.52 -45.46
C LEU A 98 14.18 16.75 -46.78
N MET A 99 13.32 15.72 -46.87
CA MET A 99 13.13 14.93 -48.10
C MET A 99 12.19 15.61 -49.12
N GLN A 100 11.36 16.58 -48.69
CA GLN A 100 10.41 17.30 -49.55
C GLN A 100 10.90 18.69 -49.98
N GLY A 101 11.75 19.32 -49.18
CA GLY A 101 12.29 20.66 -49.43
C GLY A 101 13.69 20.67 -50.03
N ASN A 102 14.11 21.81 -50.58
CA ASN A 102 15.51 22.01 -50.95
C ASN A 102 16.38 22.11 -49.68
N ILE A 103 17.45 21.33 -49.60
CA ILE A 103 18.38 21.35 -48.47
C ILE A 103 19.29 22.58 -48.57
N THR A 104 18.87 23.68 -47.94
CA THR A 104 19.68 24.88 -47.72
C THR A 104 20.13 24.96 -46.26
N ASP A 105 21.20 25.72 -45.97
CA ASP A 105 21.66 25.95 -44.59
C ASP A 105 20.54 26.53 -43.70
N GLU A 106 19.70 27.41 -44.25
CA GLU A 106 18.52 27.98 -43.57
C GLU A 106 17.43 26.92 -43.35
N GLY A 107 17.06 26.16 -44.38
CA GLY A 107 16.03 25.12 -44.27
C GLY A 107 16.40 24.00 -43.30
N VAL A 108 17.68 23.62 -43.25
CA VAL A 108 18.16 22.66 -42.24
C VAL A 108 18.17 23.27 -40.84
N SER A 109 18.53 24.55 -40.71
CA SER A 109 18.48 25.25 -39.41
C SER A 109 17.04 25.33 -38.88
N ASP A 110 16.08 25.65 -39.74
CA ASP A 110 14.65 25.68 -39.40
C ASP A 110 14.13 24.28 -39.02
N ALA A 111 14.57 23.25 -39.74
CA ALA A 111 14.23 21.86 -39.40
C ALA A 111 14.78 21.47 -38.01
N TYR A 112 16.02 21.83 -37.69
CA TYR A 112 16.60 21.65 -36.35
C TYR A 112 15.80 22.41 -35.29
N MET A 113 15.43 23.67 -35.55
CA MET A 113 14.63 24.46 -34.61
C MET A 113 13.28 23.81 -34.33
N LYS A 114 12.57 23.37 -35.38
CA LYS A 114 11.29 22.64 -35.23
C LYS A 114 11.46 21.35 -34.44
N TYR A 115 12.53 20.59 -34.70
CA TYR A 115 12.86 19.39 -33.95
C TYR A 115 13.09 19.70 -32.47
N PHE A 116 13.83 20.76 -32.14
CA PHE A 116 14.07 21.16 -30.75
C PHE A 116 12.81 21.67 -30.04
N GLU A 117 11.90 22.35 -30.74
CA GLU A 117 10.60 22.74 -30.19
C GLU A 117 9.77 21.52 -29.79
N ASP A 118 9.63 20.56 -30.70
CA ASP A 118 8.87 19.34 -30.43
C ASP A 118 9.59 18.49 -29.36
N PHE A 119 10.93 18.44 -29.37
CA PHE A 119 11.74 17.73 -28.38
C PHE A 119 11.63 18.36 -26.98
N GLU A 120 11.60 19.69 -26.87
CA GLU A 120 11.38 20.37 -25.59
C GLU A 120 10.02 20.00 -25.00
N GLN A 121 8.99 19.85 -25.85
CA GLN A 121 7.65 19.45 -25.40
C GLN A 121 7.68 18.08 -24.69
N VAL A 122 8.33 17.07 -25.29
CA VAL A 122 8.39 15.71 -24.72
C VAL A 122 9.35 15.62 -23.52
N THR A 123 10.41 16.43 -23.47
CA THR A 123 11.28 16.47 -22.28
C THR A 123 10.64 17.18 -21.09
N SER A 124 9.69 18.09 -21.34
CA SER A 124 8.95 18.85 -20.32
C SER A 124 7.75 18.10 -19.74
N LEU A 125 7.48 16.87 -20.18
CA LEU A 125 6.35 16.07 -19.71
C LEU A 125 6.46 15.77 -18.21
N LYS A 126 5.33 15.88 -17.52
CA LYS A 126 5.18 15.47 -16.13
C LYS A 126 4.81 13.98 -16.10
N ILE A 127 5.66 13.14 -15.52
CA ILE A 127 5.45 11.68 -15.50
C ILE A 127 4.29 11.32 -14.57
N VAL A 128 3.16 10.85 -15.09
CA VAL A 128 1.90 10.62 -14.34
C VAL A 128 1.89 9.29 -13.61
N ASP A 129 2.16 8.21 -14.33
CA ASP A 129 2.12 6.85 -13.80
C ASP A 129 2.85 5.88 -14.74
N SER A 130 2.95 4.63 -14.34
CA SER A 130 3.66 3.59 -15.08
C SER A 130 3.13 2.20 -14.73
N CYS A 131 3.30 1.24 -15.65
CA CYS A 131 3.00 -0.17 -15.41
C CYS A 131 4.11 -1.05 -15.98
N PHE A 132 4.36 -2.20 -15.35
CA PHE A 132 5.34 -3.17 -15.82
C PHE A 132 4.65 -4.49 -16.10
N GLU A 133 5.05 -5.15 -17.18
CA GLU A 133 4.51 -6.45 -17.56
C GLU A 133 5.54 -7.20 -18.40
N ARG A 134 5.44 -8.53 -18.39
CA ARG A 134 6.22 -9.37 -19.29
C ARG A 134 5.48 -9.52 -20.62
N VAL A 135 6.02 -8.94 -21.68
CA VAL A 135 5.44 -8.94 -23.03
C VAL A 135 6.37 -9.71 -23.94
N GLU A 136 5.88 -10.81 -24.53
CA GLU A 136 6.67 -11.66 -25.45
C GLU A 136 8.02 -12.11 -24.85
N GLY A 137 8.02 -12.55 -23.59
CA GLY A 137 9.23 -12.93 -22.86
C GLY A 137 9.97 -11.73 -22.25
N LYS A 138 9.87 -10.53 -22.79
CA LYS A 138 10.61 -9.38 -22.29
C LYS A 138 9.93 -8.63 -21.15
N ASN A 139 10.73 -8.29 -20.15
CA ASN A 139 10.36 -7.36 -19.09
C ASN A 139 10.22 -5.94 -19.65
N THR A 140 9.00 -5.39 -19.66
CA THR A 140 8.69 -4.09 -20.28
C THR A 140 8.05 -3.14 -19.27
N LEU A 141 8.64 -1.95 -19.13
CA LEU A 141 8.12 -0.85 -18.33
C LEU A 141 7.48 0.20 -19.23
N TYR A 142 6.18 0.43 -19.08
CA TYR A 142 5.46 1.53 -19.70
C TYR A 142 5.46 2.74 -18.77
N VAL A 143 5.87 3.90 -19.29
CA VAL A 143 5.89 5.18 -18.57
C VAL A 143 4.97 6.16 -19.29
N ILE A 144 4.04 6.77 -18.57
CA ILE A 144 3.12 7.76 -19.13
C ILE A 144 3.43 9.15 -18.56
N GLY A 145 3.56 10.13 -19.44
CA GLY A 145 3.74 11.54 -19.13
C GLY A 145 2.58 12.39 -19.67
N ARG A 146 2.40 13.59 -19.12
CA ARG A 146 1.43 14.57 -19.62
C ARG A 146 2.01 15.98 -19.72
N THR A 147 1.44 16.80 -20.57
CA THR A 147 1.72 18.24 -20.60
C THR A 147 1.25 18.93 -19.32
N LEU A 148 1.80 20.12 -19.05
CA LEU A 148 1.55 20.86 -17.80
C LEU A 148 0.23 21.62 -17.80
N ALA A 149 -0.17 22.17 -18.96
CA ALA A 149 -1.36 22.99 -19.12
C ALA A 149 -2.57 22.15 -19.58
N GLN A 150 -3.78 22.59 -19.22
CA GLN A 150 -5.02 22.00 -19.74
C GLN A 150 -5.40 22.63 -21.10
N PRO A 151 -5.97 21.86 -22.05
CA PRO A 151 -6.22 20.42 -21.98
C PRO A 151 -4.93 19.61 -22.00
N TYR A 152 -4.89 18.52 -21.23
CA TYR A 152 -3.69 17.68 -21.14
C TYR A 152 -3.53 16.82 -22.37
N ASP A 153 -2.34 16.87 -22.96
CA ASP A 153 -1.88 15.88 -23.91
C ASP A 153 -1.08 14.82 -23.15
N TYR A 154 -1.44 13.55 -23.37
CA TYR A 154 -0.78 12.40 -22.76
C TYR A 154 0.15 11.73 -23.76
N TYR A 155 1.29 11.24 -23.26
CA TYR A 155 2.31 10.54 -24.02
C TYR A 155 2.75 9.31 -23.27
N TYR A 156 3.10 8.23 -23.97
CA TYR A 156 3.67 7.03 -23.37
C TYR A 156 5.01 6.69 -24.04
N ARG A 157 5.89 6.03 -23.29
CA ARG A 157 7.11 5.40 -23.81
C ARG A 157 7.38 4.11 -23.02
N THR A 158 8.28 3.29 -23.53
CA THR A 158 8.64 2.03 -22.90
C THR A 158 10.15 1.93 -22.63
N ALA A 159 10.50 1.24 -21.56
CA ALA A 159 11.85 0.74 -21.31
C ALA A 159 11.81 -0.80 -21.35
N ILE A 160 12.70 -1.38 -22.14
CA ILE A 160 12.78 -2.82 -22.32
C ILE A 160 14.00 -3.33 -21.57
N PHE A 161 13.81 -4.34 -20.74
CA PHE A 161 14.83 -4.91 -19.87
C PHE A 161 15.33 -6.25 -20.41
N ASP A 162 16.60 -6.54 -20.14
CA ASP A 162 17.23 -7.85 -20.32
C ASP A 162 16.71 -8.82 -19.25
N GLU A 163 16.39 -10.05 -19.66
CA GLU A 163 15.78 -11.07 -18.79
C GLU A 163 16.70 -11.49 -17.63
N ALA A 164 18.01 -11.58 -17.88
CA ALA A 164 18.97 -12.11 -16.92
C ALA A 164 19.44 -11.10 -15.86
N ASN A 165 19.55 -9.82 -16.21
CA ASN A 165 20.32 -8.85 -15.41
C ASN A 165 19.53 -7.61 -14.95
N GLN A 166 18.23 -7.53 -15.25
CA GLN A 166 17.41 -6.33 -15.03
C GLN A 166 18.07 -5.04 -15.57
N LYS A 167 18.85 -5.17 -16.65
CA LYS A 167 19.50 -4.05 -17.34
C LYS A 167 18.56 -3.52 -18.41
N ILE A 168 18.38 -2.21 -18.48
CA ILE A 168 17.62 -1.60 -19.57
C ILE A 168 18.44 -1.77 -20.86
N LEU A 169 17.86 -2.44 -21.86
CA LEU A 169 18.43 -2.61 -23.19
C LEU A 169 18.28 -1.32 -24.00
N TYR A 170 17.07 -0.77 -24.05
CA TYR A 170 16.80 0.51 -24.70
C TYR A 170 15.45 1.11 -24.28
N TRP A 171 15.28 2.38 -24.63
CA TRP A 171 14.05 3.14 -24.48
C TRP A 171 13.42 3.39 -25.84
N THR A 172 12.09 3.37 -25.92
CA THR A 172 11.35 3.87 -27.09
C THR A 172 11.16 5.37 -27.02
N ALA A 173 10.81 5.97 -28.16
CA ALA A 173 10.40 7.36 -28.23
C ALA A 173 9.11 7.60 -27.42
N TRP A 174 8.87 8.85 -27.06
CA TRP A 174 7.56 9.29 -26.58
C TRP A 174 6.56 9.29 -27.73
N GLU A 175 5.46 8.59 -27.55
CA GLU A 175 4.34 8.57 -28.49
C GLU A 175 3.12 9.25 -27.88
N LYS A 176 2.43 10.07 -28.68
CA LYS A 176 1.22 10.75 -28.24
C LYS A 176 0.07 9.75 -28.12
N ILE A 177 -0.66 9.82 -27.02
CA ILE A 177 -1.92 9.10 -26.82
C ILE A 177 -3.00 9.94 -27.50
N GLU A 178 -3.50 9.47 -28.65
CA GLU A 178 -4.52 10.16 -29.47
C GLU A 178 -5.93 10.03 -28.87
N ALA A 179 -6.09 10.44 -27.61
CA ALA A 179 -7.35 10.45 -26.89
C ALA A 179 -7.45 11.65 -25.94
N SER A 180 -8.63 12.24 -25.84
CA SER A 180 -8.87 13.34 -24.90
C SER A 180 -9.14 12.80 -23.49
N ILE A 181 -8.22 13.06 -22.57
CA ILE A 181 -8.31 12.66 -21.16
C ILE A 181 -8.36 13.93 -20.30
N PRO A 182 -9.53 14.37 -19.81
CA PRO A 182 -9.72 15.67 -19.19
C PRO A 182 -9.33 15.71 -17.70
N VAL A 183 -8.45 14.80 -17.25
CA VAL A 183 -8.09 14.65 -15.83
C VAL A 183 -6.59 14.61 -15.64
N GLU A 184 -6.11 14.86 -14.42
CA GLU A 184 -4.67 14.96 -14.11
C GLU A 184 -3.97 13.62 -13.84
N THR A 185 -4.76 12.60 -13.54
CA THR A 185 -4.34 11.33 -12.94
C THR A 185 -5.01 10.18 -13.69
N ILE A 186 -4.20 9.20 -14.06
CA ILE A 186 -4.59 8.01 -14.84
C ILE A 186 -3.98 6.76 -14.21
N THR A 187 -4.35 5.59 -14.70
CA THR A 187 -3.79 4.30 -14.28
C THR A 187 -3.59 3.40 -15.50
N PRO A 188 -2.34 3.21 -15.94
CA PRO A 188 -2.05 2.28 -17.03
C PRO A 188 -2.00 0.84 -16.54
N ILE A 189 -2.41 -0.07 -17.41
CA ILE A 189 -2.23 -1.51 -17.21
C ILE A 189 -2.08 -2.20 -18.55
N HIS A 190 -1.15 -3.17 -18.64
CA HIS A 190 -1.03 -4.03 -19.81
C HIS A 190 -1.83 -5.31 -19.56
N ALA A 191 -2.83 -5.58 -20.40
CA ALA A 191 -3.74 -6.71 -20.27
C ALA A 191 -4.25 -7.14 -21.65
N PHE A 192 -4.54 -8.42 -21.85
CA PHE A 192 -5.01 -8.96 -23.15
C PHE A 192 -4.09 -8.59 -24.32
N ASN A 193 -2.77 -8.56 -24.07
CA ASN A 193 -1.74 -8.12 -25.00
C ASN A 193 -1.91 -6.68 -25.53
N ARG A 194 -2.51 -5.79 -24.73
CA ARG A 194 -2.78 -4.39 -25.07
C ARG A 194 -2.56 -3.49 -23.86
N LEU A 195 -2.13 -2.25 -24.12
CA LEU A 195 -2.06 -1.21 -23.09
C LEU A 195 -3.44 -0.57 -22.89
N PHE A 196 -3.95 -0.64 -21.68
CA PHE A 196 -5.15 0.05 -21.21
C PHE A 196 -4.78 1.24 -20.34
N ILE A 197 -5.58 2.30 -20.40
CA ILE A 197 -5.46 3.48 -19.54
C ILE A 197 -6.83 3.77 -18.94
N PHE A 198 -6.92 3.74 -17.61
CA PHE A 198 -8.14 4.02 -16.86
C PHE A 198 -8.06 5.38 -16.17
N TRP A 199 -9.19 6.07 -16.06
CA TRP A 199 -9.29 7.30 -15.28
C TRP A 199 -10.70 7.55 -14.74
N VAL A 200 -10.79 8.35 -13.68
CA VAL A 200 -12.06 8.79 -13.09
C VAL A 200 -12.32 10.23 -13.50
N GLN A 201 -13.42 10.48 -14.22
CA GLN A 201 -13.90 11.82 -14.48
C GLN A 201 -15.03 12.16 -13.51
N GLN A 202 -14.95 13.33 -12.88
CA GLN A 202 -15.95 13.80 -11.91
C GLN A 202 -16.70 15.01 -12.45
N ILE A 203 -18.01 15.05 -12.21
CA ILE A 203 -18.88 16.14 -12.61
C ILE A 203 -19.69 16.56 -11.39
N GLU A 204 -19.57 17.83 -10.98
CA GLU A 204 -20.45 18.42 -9.98
C GLU A 204 -21.82 18.71 -10.61
N LYS A 205 -22.89 18.21 -10.01
CA LYS A 205 -24.29 18.45 -10.39
C LYS A 205 -25.04 19.06 -9.19
N GLY A 206 -25.85 20.09 -9.42
CA GLY A 206 -26.73 20.72 -8.41
C GLY A 206 -26.51 22.22 -8.18
N LYS A 207 -27.48 22.91 -7.56
CA LYS A 207 -27.42 24.33 -7.16
C LYS A 207 -27.06 24.46 -5.67
N ASP A 208 -26.48 25.61 -5.30
CA ASP A 208 -25.75 26.01 -4.07
C ASP A 208 -25.91 25.25 -2.74
N ASN A 209 -27.04 24.58 -2.44
CA ASN A 209 -27.25 23.80 -1.21
C ASN A 209 -27.32 22.26 -1.40
N GLU A 210 -27.30 21.72 -2.63
CA GLU A 210 -27.26 20.28 -2.95
C GLU A 210 -26.23 19.97 -4.06
N LYS A 211 -24.95 20.28 -3.82
CA LYS A 211 -23.89 19.91 -4.76
C LYS A 211 -23.55 18.42 -4.59
N ARG A 212 -23.89 17.60 -5.58
CA ARG A 212 -23.53 16.18 -5.67
C ARG A 212 -22.42 16.00 -6.70
N VAL A 213 -21.46 15.12 -6.44
CA VAL A 213 -20.42 14.76 -7.41
C VAL A 213 -20.64 13.35 -7.92
N ASP A 214 -20.84 13.24 -9.23
CA ASP A 214 -20.92 11.95 -9.92
C ASP A 214 -19.58 11.66 -10.60
N ALA A 215 -19.09 10.44 -10.45
CA ALA A 215 -17.94 9.93 -11.19
C ALA A 215 -18.35 9.01 -12.33
N THR A 216 -17.52 9.04 -13.37
CA THR A 216 -17.52 8.09 -14.47
C THR A 216 -16.12 7.49 -14.56
N ILE A 217 -16.01 6.16 -14.52
CA ILE A 217 -14.78 5.46 -14.88
C ILE A 217 -14.75 5.35 -16.39
N ASN A 218 -13.70 5.88 -16.98
CA ASN A 218 -13.45 5.78 -18.40
C ASN A 218 -12.17 4.99 -18.64
N TYR A 219 -12.09 4.39 -19.83
CA TYR A 219 -10.89 3.73 -20.29
C TYR A 219 -10.68 3.92 -21.79
N ILE A 220 -9.43 3.77 -22.19
CA ILE A 220 -9.01 3.58 -23.58
C ILE A 220 -8.05 2.41 -23.63
N PHE A 221 -7.93 1.80 -24.79
CA PHE A 221 -6.90 0.81 -25.03
C PHE A 221 -6.30 0.95 -26.42
N GLN A 222 -5.11 0.41 -26.58
CA GLN A 222 -4.43 0.37 -27.87
C GLN A 222 -4.98 -0.80 -28.71
N LYS A 223 -5.42 -0.50 -29.93
CA LYS A 223 -5.82 -1.50 -30.91
C LYS A 223 -4.58 -2.26 -31.42
N PRO A 224 -4.74 -3.46 -32.00
CA PRO A 224 -3.63 -4.17 -32.66
C PRO A 224 -2.92 -3.35 -33.74
N SER A 225 -3.62 -2.40 -34.36
CA SER A 225 -3.05 -1.44 -35.32
C SER A 225 -2.16 -0.35 -34.71
N GLY A 226 -2.00 -0.32 -33.38
CA GLY A 226 -1.27 0.72 -32.65
C GLY A 226 -2.08 1.99 -32.35
N SER A 227 -3.23 2.18 -32.99
CA SER A 227 -4.12 3.33 -32.77
C SER A 227 -4.96 3.19 -31.49
N TRP A 228 -5.30 4.31 -30.88
CA TRP A 228 -6.08 4.36 -29.65
C TRP A 228 -7.59 4.30 -29.94
N THR A 229 -8.36 3.71 -29.03
CA THR A 229 -9.81 3.83 -29.03
C THR A 229 -10.25 5.23 -28.59
N ALA A 230 -11.46 5.64 -29.00
CA ALA A 230 -12.13 6.76 -28.33
C ALA A 230 -12.39 6.42 -26.85
N PRO A 231 -12.49 7.40 -25.94
CA PRO A 231 -12.85 7.16 -24.55
C PRO A 231 -14.13 6.33 -24.39
N GLN A 232 -14.01 5.21 -23.69
CA GLN A 232 -15.11 4.28 -23.41
C GLN A 232 -15.50 4.41 -21.94
N LYS A 233 -16.79 4.33 -21.65
CA LYS A 233 -17.30 4.38 -20.28
C LYS A 233 -17.39 2.95 -19.75
N LEU A 234 -16.66 2.67 -18.67
CA LEU A 234 -16.81 1.42 -17.93
C LEU A 234 -18.02 1.48 -17.00
N ALA A 235 -18.16 2.59 -16.28
CA ALA A 235 -19.26 2.82 -15.34
C ALA A 235 -19.52 4.32 -15.20
N SER A 236 -20.80 4.71 -15.13
CA SER A 236 -21.24 6.11 -15.00
C SER A 236 -22.14 6.32 -13.78
N ASP A 237 -22.35 7.58 -13.42
CA ASP A 237 -23.25 8.01 -12.33
C ASP A 237 -22.91 7.41 -10.96
N ILE A 238 -21.63 7.07 -10.77
CA ILE A 238 -21.11 6.58 -9.50
C ILE A 238 -21.11 7.74 -8.51
N LYS A 239 -21.88 7.64 -7.44
CA LYS A 239 -21.94 8.67 -6.39
C LYS A 239 -20.60 8.71 -5.66
N VAL A 240 -19.88 9.84 -5.75
CA VAL A 240 -18.60 10.02 -5.04
C VAL A 240 -18.81 10.92 -3.84
N GLU A 241 -18.67 10.35 -2.65
CA GLU A 241 -18.61 11.14 -1.43
C GLU A 241 -17.20 11.72 -1.25
N PRO A 242 -17.07 12.96 -0.73
CA PRO A 242 -15.77 13.56 -0.48
C PRO A 242 -14.99 12.72 0.53
N VAL A 243 -13.77 12.32 0.14
CA VAL A 243 -12.82 11.58 0.98
C VAL A 243 -12.48 12.37 2.24
N ASN A 244 -12.47 13.71 2.15
CA ASN A 244 -12.25 14.62 3.27
C ASN A 244 -13.15 15.86 3.16
N GLU A 245 -14.11 16.03 4.07
CA GLU A 245 -15.07 17.16 4.08
C GLU A 245 -14.39 18.52 4.27
N ALA A 246 -13.27 18.59 5.01
CA ALA A 246 -12.52 19.83 5.22
C ALA A 246 -11.75 20.29 3.98
N LYS A 247 -11.57 19.43 2.97
CA LYS A 247 -10.78 19.70 1.75
C LYS A 247 -11.50 19.44 0.41
N LYS A 248 -12.72 18.89 0.43
CA LYS A 248 -13.46 18.46 -0.79
C LYS A 248 -12.62 17.61 -1.74
N LEU A 249 -11.80 16.70 -1.21
CA LEU A 249 -10.98 15.79 -2.02
C LEU A 249 -11.83 14.59 -2.44
N TYR A 250 -12.15 14.46 -3.72
CA TYR A 250 -12.84 13.29 -4.29
C TYR A 250 -11.84 12.27 -4.87
N TRP A 251 -12.29 11.08 -5.30
CA TRP A 251 -11.43 10.02 -5.88
C TRP A 251 -10.69 10.48 -7.14
N LYS A 252 -9.39 10.76 -7.05
CA LYS A 252 -8.61 11.24 -8.20
C LYS A 252 -8.06 10.11 -9.10
N LYS A 253 -7.95 8.88 -8.61
CA LYS A 253 -7.27 7.77 -9.31
C LYS A 253 -8.02 6.45 -9.06
N VAL A 254 -7.92 5.50 -9.98
CA VAL A 254 -8.35 4.10 -9.78
C VAL A 254 -7.14 3.21 -9.50
N ALA A 255 -7.35 2.02 -8.94
CA ALA A 255 -6.37 0.94 -9.00
C ALA A 255 -6.86 -0.10 -10.02
N ALA A 256 -5.96 -0.66 -10.83
CA ALA A 256 -6.26 -1.69 -11.81
C ALA A 256 -5.23 -2.82 -11.72
N PHE A 257 -5.69 -4.07 -11.86
CA PHE A 257 -4.89 -5.29 -11.77
C PHE A 257 -5.26 -6.27 -12.88
N TYR A 258 -4.31 -7.07 -13.36
CA TYR A 258 -4.57 -8.11 -14.35
C TYR A 258 -4.26 -9.47 -13.71
N LEU A 259 -5.30 -10.15 -13.22
CA LEU A 259 -5.17 -11.27 -12.31
C LEU A 259 -6.09 -12.42 -12.70
N LYS A 260 -5.71 -13.65 -12.31
CA LYS A 260 -6.60 -14.81 -12.39
C LYS A 260 -7.51 -14.86 -11.17
N GLU A 261 -8.77 -15.21 -11.38
CA GLU A 261 -9.67 -15.56 -10.28
C GLU A 261 -9.19 -16.88 -9.64
N HIS A 262 -9.27 -16.99 -8.31
CA HIS A 262 -8.87 -18.21 -7.60
C HIS A 262 -9.66 -19.42 -8.11
N GLY A 263 -8.95 -20.42 -8.66
CA GLY A 263 -9.54 -21.61 -9.29
C GLY A 263 -10.04 -21.39 -10.73
N GLY A 264 -9.91 -20.18 -11.29
CA GLY A 264 -10.23 -19.86 -12.68
C GLY A 264 -9.04 -20.04 -13.62
N SER A 265 -9.33 -20.36 -14.88
CA SER A 265 -8.31 -20.47 -15.95
C SER A 265 -7.94 -19.13 -16.59
N GLU A 266 -8.86 -18.16 -16.57
CA GLU A 266 -8.77 -16.91 -17.31
C GLU A 266 -8.33 -15.72 -16.43
N ARG A 267 -7.56 -14.79 -17.04
CA ARG A 267 -7.16 -13.53 -16.42
C ARG A 267 -8.17 -12.44 -16.76
N ARG A 268 -8.49 -11.58 -15.79
CA ARG A 268 -9.40 -10.44 -15.94
C ARG A 268 -8.74 -9.16 -15.46
N ILE A 269 -9.18 -8.01 -15.98
CA ILE A 269 -8.81 -6.72 -15.42
C ILE A 269 -9.72 -6.42 -14.24
N VAL A 270 -9.16 -6.34 -13.03
CA VAL A 270 -9.86 -6.01 -11.79
C VAL A 270 -9.59 -4.55 -11.44
N ILE A 271 -10.64 -3.74 -11.33
CA ILE A 271 -10.56 -2.30 -11.11
C ILE A 271 -11.23 -1.97 -9.77
N VAL A 272 -10.54 -1.18 -8.96
CA VAL A 272 -10.94 -0.80 -7.61
C VAL A 272 -10.95 0.72 -7.47
N ILE A 273 -12.02 1.27 -6.87
CA ILE A 273 -12.14 2.70 -6.55
C ILE A 273 -12.27 2.92 -5.02
N GLY A 274 -11.65 3.97 -4.46
CA GLY A 274 -11.80 4.36 -3.05
C GLY A 274 -10.48 4.61 -2.29
N GLU A 275 -10.54 4.84 -0.96
CA GLU A 275 -9.34 4.88 -0.10
C GLU A 275 -8.71 3.48 -0.04
N THR A 276 -7.61 3.30 -0.75
CA THR A 276 -6.93 2.02 -0.93
C THR A 276 -6.26 1.51 0.35
N LYS A 277 -7.02 0.79 1.19
CA LYS A 277 -6.52 -0.41 1.86
C LYS A 277 -7.03 -1.60 1.05
N PHE A 278 -6.12 -2.33 0.38
CA PHE A 278 -6.45 -3.50 -0.45
C PHE A 278 -7.10 -4.66 0.32
N ASP A 279 -7.14 -4.54 1.65
CA ASP A 279 -7.60 -5.55 2.58
C ASP A 279 -9.13 -5.48 2.82
N SER A 280 -9.84 -4.48 2.25
CA SER A 280 -11.31 -4.37 2.28
C SER A 280 -11.85 -3.46 1.16
N VAL A 281 -12.45 -4.03 0.12
CA VAL A 281 -13.04 -3.29 -1.01
C VAL A 281 -14.51 -3.68 -1.13
N SER A 282 -15.43 -2.72 -0.89
CA SER A 282 -16.85 -2.93 -1.14
C SER A 282 -17.08 -3.40 -2.58
N PRO A 283 -17.91 -4.44 -2.83
CA PRO A 283 -18.24 -4.90 -4.18
C PRO A 283 -18.80 -3.80 -5.08
N SER A 284 -19.43 -2.76 -4.51
CA SER A 284 -19.91 -1.58 -5.27
C SER A 284 -18.78 -0.75 -5.90
N ASN A 285 -17.54 -0.95 -5.44
CA ASN A 285 -16.35 -0.25 -5.88
C ASN A 285 -15.40 -1.17 -6.67
N LEU A 286 -15.84 -2.38 -6.98
CA LEU A 286 -15.11 -3.39 -7.74
C LEU A 286 -15.72 -3.55 -9.12
N PHE A 287 -14.89 -3.46 -10.15
CA PHE A 287 -15.30 -3.64 -11.54
C PHE A 287 -14.36 -4.66 -12.19
N THR A 288 -14.89 -5.50 -13.06
CA THR A 288 -14.08 -6.42 -13.85
C THR A 288 -14.30 -6.17 -15.33
N LEU A 289 -13.24 -6.30 -16.12
CA LEU A 289 -13.30 -6.26 -17.58
C LEU A 289 -12.66 -7.54 -18.14
N ASP A 290 -13.45 -8.23 -18.95
CA ASP A 290 -13.10 -9.52 -19.58
C ASP A 290 -12.79 -9.31 -21.06
N GLU A 291 -12.00 -10.21 -21.65
CA GLU A 291 -11.56 -10.12 -23.04
C GLU A 291 -12.74 -10.11 -24.04
N ASP A 292 -13.73 -10.98 -23.81
CA ASP A 292 -14.91 -11.11 -24.68
C ASP A 292 -15.77 -9.83 -24.72
N LEU A 293 -15.84 -9.10 -23.61
CA LEU A 293 -16.59 -7.84 -23.52
C LEU A 293 -15.91 -6.70 -24.28
N VAL A 294 -14.58 -6.74 -24.38
CA VAL A 294 -13.79 -5.81 -25.21
C VAL A 294 -14.00 -6.09 -26.70
N ALA A 295 -14.34 -7.32 -27.08
CA ALA A 295 -14.57 -7.73 -28.48
C ALA A 295 -16.01 -7.47 -29.00
N SER A 296 -16.98 -7.21 -28.12
CA SER A 296 -18.37 -6.91 -28.52
C SER A 296 -18.60 -5.42 -28.79
N GLU A 297 -19.23 -5.06 -29.92
CA GLU A 297 -19.60 -3.66 -30.23
C GLU A 297 -20.68 -3.11 -29.26
N SER A 298 -21.37 -3.98 -28.52
CA SER A 298 -22.32 -3.64 -27.47
C SER A 298 -21.60 -3.42 -26.14
N GLN A 299 -20.92 -2.29 -25.99
CA GLN A 299 -20.13 -1.96 -24.79
C GLN A 299 -21.01 -1.65 -23.58
N GLN A 300 -21.38 -2.68 -22.83
CA GLN A 300 -21.69 -2.58 -21.40
C GLN A 300 -20.87 -3.65 -20.69
N GLY A 301 -19.91 -3.23 -19.87
CA GLY A 301 -19.22 -4.15 -18.97
C GLY A 301 -20.27 -4.90 -18.15
N MET A 302 -20.16 -6.23 -18.07
CA MET A 302 -21.00 -7.00 -17.19
C MET A 302 -20.76 -6.51 -15.76
N PHE A 303 -21.76 -5.87 -15.19
CA PHE A 303 -21.85 -5.78 -13.74
C PHE A 303 -21.77 -7.20 -13.22
N VAL A 304 -20.96 -7.45 -12.18
CA VAL A 304 -21.26 -8.53 -11.25
C VAL A 304 -22.49 -8.11 -10.42
N ASN A 305 -23.58 -7.71 -11.07
CA ASN A 305 -24.90 -7.56 -10.50
C ASN A 305 -25.77 -8.65 -11.13
N ASN A 306 -25.62 -9.86 -10.59
CA ASN A 306 -26.73 -10.79 -10.56
C ASN A 306 -27.04 -11.18 -9.11
N LEU A 307 -27.08 -10.19 -8.22
CA LEU A 307 -27.87 -10.23 -6.98
C LEU A 307 -28.45 -8.83 -6.76
N ALA A 308 -29.76 -8.72 -6.95
CA ALA A 308 -30.51 -7.50 -6.70
C ALA A 308 -30.36 -7.07 -5.24
N TYR A 309 -29.79 -5.89 -4.99
CA TYR A 309 -30.01 -5.17 -3.74
C TYR A 309 -30.14 -3.68 -4.04
N GLU A 310 -31.37 -3.18 -3.92
CA GLU A 310 -31.63 -1.76 -3.68
C GLU A 310 -30.91 -1.36 -2.38
N MET A 311 -29.82 -0.60 -2.47
CA MET A 311 -29.18 -0.02 -1.30
C MET A 311 -29.42 1.49 -1.23
N ARG A 312 -30.28 1.85 -0.26
CA ARG A 312 -30.36 3.18 0.33
C ARG A 312 -28.98 3.56 0.89
N THR A 313 -28.43 4.67 0.40
CA THR A 313 -27.20 5.27 0.93
C THR A 313 -27.48 5.86 2.31
N VAL A 314 -26.82 5.37 3.36
CA VAL A 314 -26.79 6.00 4.70
C VAL A 314 -25.40 6.56 4.92
N ASN A 315 -25.32 7.89 5.01
CA ASN A 315 -24.11 8.68 5.21
C ASN A 315 -23.64 8.56 6.68
N LEU A 316 -22.39 8.14 6.92
CA LEU A 316 -21.85 7.90 8.27
C LEU A 316 -20.84 8.95 8.77
N LYS A 317 -20.60 10.04 8.02
CA LYS A 317 -19.63 11.06 8.44
C LYS A 317 -20.20 12.21 9.28
N LYS A 318 -21.50 12.21 9.57
CA LYS A 318 -22.10 13.26 10.41
C LYS A 318 -22.10 12.95 11.92
N TYR A 319 -21.46 11.87 12.36
CA TYR A 319 -21.62 11.35 13.72
C TYR A 319 -20.29 11.31 14.48
N THR A 320 -19.79 12.48 14.90
CA THR A 320 -18.76 12.56 15.96
C THR A 320 -19.43 12.32 17.30
N GLU A 321 -19.79 11.07 17.60
CA GLU A 321 -20.65 10.79 18.75
C GLU A 321 -19.86 10.38 19.99
N ARG A 322 -19.58 11.38 20.83
CA ARG A 322 -19.07 11.18 22.21
C ARG A 322 -20.04 10.40 23.13
N ASN A 323 -21.19 9.95 22.63
CA ASN A 323 -22.39 9.60 23.40
C ASN A 323 -23.01 8.23 23.05
N ALA A 324 -22.22 7.27 22.55
CA ALA A 324 -22.71 5.92 22.22
C ALA A 324 -22.96 5.05 23.47
N THR A 325 -24.09 4.33 23.51
CA THR A 325 -24.37 3.33 24.54
C THR A 325 -23.94 1.94 24.06
N GLN A 326 -23.23 1.20 24.91
CA GLN A 326 -22.70 -0.12 24.57
C GLN A 326 -23.32 -1.19 25.47
N VAL A 327 -23.72 -2.33 24.90
CA VAL A 327 -24.20 -3.49 25.66
C VAL A 327 -23.66 -4.79 25.08
N VAL A 328 -23.27 -5.72 25.95
CA VAL A 328 -22.86 -7.08 25.57
C VAL A 328 -24.04 -8.02 25.77
N ILE A 329 -24.36 -8.84 24.76
CA ILE A 329 -25.38 -9.88 24.83
C ILE A 329 -24.90 -11.16 24.14
N GLY A 330 -24.70 -12.23 24.93
CA GLY A 330 -24.05 -13.45 24.44
C GLY A 330 -22.66 -13.14 23.86
N ASN A 331 -22.43 -13.57 22.63
CA ASN A 331 -21.20 -13.30 21.87
C ASN A 331 -21.23 -11.96 21.10
N LYS A 332 -22.26 -11.13 21.27
CA LYS A 332 -22.42 -9.90 20.50
C LYS A 332 -22.29 -8.66 21.35
N VAL A 333 -21.81 -7.57 20.76
CA VAL A 333 -21.79 -6.24 21.37
C VAL A 333 -22.53 -5.26 20.49
N ILE A 334 -23.48 -4.54 21.09
CA ILE A 334 -24.34 -3.59 20.40
C ILE A 334 -23.91 -2.18 20.78
N PHE A 335 -23.73 -1.33 19.78
CA PHE A 335 -23.35 0.08 19.86
C PHE A 335 -24.51 0.91 19.36
N PHE A 336 -25.18 1.59 20.28
CA PHE A 336 -26.28 2.49 19.97
C PHE A 336 -25.74 3.91 19.82
N TYR A 337 -25.79 4.43 18.60
CA TYR A 337 -25.29 5.74 18.21
C TYR A 337 -26.32 6.83 18.59
N GLY A 338 -25.82 7.98 19.01
CA GLY A 338 -26.53 9.06 19.70
C GLY A 338 -27.52 9.88 18.86
N VAL A 339 -27.74 11.14 19.26
CA VAL A 339 -28.85 12.00 18.79
C VAL A 339 -28.94 12.14 17.27
N GLU A 340 -27.78 12.24 16.63
CA GLU A 340 -27.71 12.57 15.21
C GLU A 340 -28.05 11.34 14.34
N SER A 341 -27.92 10.12 14.89
CA SER A 341 -28.05 8.85 14.16
C SER A 341 -28.99 7.84 14.83
N ALA A 342 -29.95 7.29 14.09
CA ALA A 342 -30.68 6.10 14.53
C ALA A 342 -29.87 4.81 14.32
N LYS A 343 -28.58 4.92 13.96
CA LYS A 343 -27.77 3.75 13.66
C LYS A 343 -27.48 2.95 14.93
N VAL A 344 -27.41 1.65 14.76
CA VAL A 344 -26.92 0.73 15.76
C VAL A 344 -25.96 -0.23 15.07
N ASP A 345 -24.74 -0.36 15.55
CA ASP A 345 -23.81 -1.39 15.06
C ASP A 345 -23.77 -2.55 16.05
N ILE A 346 -23.66 -3.76 15.54
CA ILE A 346 -23.63 -5.00 16.31
C ILE A 346 -22.40 -5.75 15.87
N TYR A 347 -21.45 -5.91 16.78
CA TYR A 347 -20.29 -6.75 16.60
C TYR A 347 -20.58 -8.17 17.06
N ASP A 348 -20.48 -9.15 16.16
CA ASP A 348 -20.50 -10.57 16.51
C ASP A 348 -19.08 -11.04 16.75
N ASN A 349 -18.76 -11.40 18.00
CA ASN A 349 -17.42 -11.83 18.37
C ASN A 349 -17.07 -13.23 17.86
N GLU A 350 -18.06 -14.10 17.68
CA GLU A 350 -17.85 -15.49 17.24
C GLU A 350 -17.56 -15.54 15.75
N ASN A 351 -18.32 -14.77 14.96
CA ASN A 351 -18.14 -14.68 13.51
C ASN A 351 -17.18 -13.57 13.09
N GLU A 352 -16.75 -12.72 14.04
CA GLU A 352 -15.89 -11.55 13.83
C GLU A 352 -16.46 -10.50 12.87
N THR A 353 -17.78 -10.45 12.71
CA THR A 353 -18.47 -9.59 11.75
C THR A 353 -19.18 -8.42 12.41
N TRP A 354 -19.18 -7.27 11.74
CA TRP A 354 -20.05 -6.15 12.07
C TRP A 354 -21.34 -6.22 11.26
N THR A 355 -22.47 -5.96 11.92
CA THR A 355 -23.76 -5.75 11.27
C THR A 355 -24.35 -4.43 11.72
N THR A 356 -25.07 -3.75 10.84
CA THR A 356 -25.71 -2.46 11.15
C THR A 356 -27.22 -2.63 11.15
N HIS A 357 -27.88 -2.01 12.12
CA HIS A 357 -29.32 -1.82 12.18
C HIS A 357 -29.67 -0.34 12.27
N THR A 358 -30.91 0.01 11.94
CA THR A 358 -31.46 1.34 12.18
C THR A 358 -32.54 1.20 13.23
N ALA A 359 -32.27 1.70 14.43
CA ALA A 359 -33.23 1.78 15.52
C ALA A 359 -34.43 2.67 15.15
N SER A 360 -35.46 2.65 15.99
CA SER A 360 -36.70 3.42 15.77
C SER A 360 -36.45 4.92 15.58
N GLU A 361 -35.40 5.47 16.21
CA GLU A 361 -35.01 6.88 16.12
C GLU A 361 -33.61 7.15 16.69
N GLY A 362 -32.99 8.26 16.28
CA GLY A 362 -31.70 8.72 16.78
C GLY A 362 -31.81 9.39 18.14
N ARG A 363 -31.06 8.87 19.12
CA ARG A 363 -31.11 9.32 20.52
C ARG A 363 -29.85 8.89 21.28
N SER A 364 -29.31 9.76 22.12
CA SER A 364 -28.15 9.43 22.96
C SER A 364 -28.55 8.81 24.29
N PHE A 365 -27.63 8.00 24.83
CA PHE A 365 -27.72 7.41 26.16
C PHE A 365 -29.01 6.62 26.49
N PRO A 366 -29.60 5.79 25.59
CA PRO A 366 -30.72 4.94 25.99
C PRO A 366 -30.34 4.08 27.20
N LYS A 367 -31.29 3.90 28.13
CA LYS A 367 -31.08 3.01 29.29
C LYS A 367 -31.26 1.57 28.84
N VAL A 368 -30.32 0.69 29.17
CA VAL A 368 -30.32 -0.70 28.67
C VAL A 368 -30.59 -1.70 29.77
N ALA A 369 -31.44 -2.69 29.48
CA ALA A 369 -31.63 -3.90 30.27
C ALA A 369 -31.36 -5.14 29.40
N VAL A 370 -30.65 -6.14 29.92
CA VAL A 370 -30.49 -7.44 29.26
C VAL A 370 -31.27 -8.48 30.05
N VAL A 371 -32.30 -9.07 29.45
CA VAL A 371 -33.14 -10.10 30.06
C VAL A 371 -33.25 -11.29 29.11
N GLY A 372 -32.94 -12.48 29.62
CA GLY A 372 -32.83 -13.68 28.78
C GLY A 372 -31.83 -13.47 27.64
N LYS A 373 -32.31 -13.56 26.41
CA LYS A 373 -31.53 -13.33 25.18
C LYS A 373 -31.87 -11.99 24.50
N LYS A 374 -32.54 -11.08 25.21
CA LYS A 374 -32.95 -9.78 24.66
C LYS A 374 -32.24 -8.61 25.33
N ALA A 375 -31.81 -7.64 24.52
CA ALA A 375 -31.33 -6.34 24.96
C ALA A 375 -32.41 -5.29 24.69
N ILE A 376 -32.80 -4.53 25.71
CA ILE A 376 -33.91 -3.58 25.67
C ILE A 376 -33.36 -2.18 25.91
N PHE A 377 -33.50 -1.30 24.91
CA PHE A 377 -32.99 0.08 24.89
C PHE A 377 -34.14 1.06 25.08
N PHE A 378 -34.33 1.54 26.29
CA PHE A 378 -35.44 2.43 26.65
C PHE A 378 -34.99 3.88 26.85
N GLY A 379 -35.71 4.80 26.21
CA GLY A 379 -35.51 6.24 26.36
C GLY A 379 -34.27 6.72 25.61
N GLY A 380 -33.85 7.95 25.88
CA GLY A 380 -32.72 8.58 25.21
C GLY A 380 -32.95 10.08 25.14
N ASP A 381 -31.86 10.84 25.05
CA ASP A 381 -31.93 12.29 24.84
C ASP A 381 -31.98 12.58 23.34
N LYS A 382 -32.86 13.49 22.90
CA LYS A 382 -32.96 13.99 21.52
C LYS A 382 -32.67 15.50 21.49
N GLY A 383 -32.14 15.98 20.37
CA GLY A 383 -31.75 17.39 20.19
C GLY A 383 -30.44 17.76 20.88
N ASP A 384 -29.99 19.00 20.66
CA ASP A 384 -28.72 19.51 21.17
C ASP A 384 -28.84 20.17 22.54
N TYR A 385 -27.76 20.11 23.32
CA TYR A 385 -27.63 20.86 24.57
C TYR A 385 -27.89 22.36 24.35
N PRO A 386 -28.68 23.03 25.19
CA PRO A 386 -29.28 22.55 26.44
C PRO A 386 -30.72 22.00 26.33
N ASN A 387 -31.31 21.94 25.13
CA ASN A 387 -32.74 21.68 24.93
C ASN A 387 -33.05 20.20 24.63
N TYR A 388 -32.59 19.29 25.49
CA TYR A 388 -32.86 17.87 25.31
C TYR A 388 -34.35 17.55 25.42
N GLN A 389 -34.86 16.78 24.46
CA GLN A 389 -36.18 16.14 24.51
C GLN A 389 -36.02 14.65 24.80
N TYR A 390 -36.69 14.14 25.83
CA TYR A 390 -36.60 12.72 26.17
C TYR A 390 -37.46 11.85 25.25
N SER A 391 -36.98 10.63 24.98
CA SER A 391 -37.72 9.63 24.21
C SER A 391 -38.57 8.70 25.09
N SER A 392 -39.73 8.27 24.58
CA SER A 392 -40.50 7.13 25.08
C SER A 392 -40.34 5.86 24.23
N GLN A 393 -39.55 5.91 23.15
CA GLN A 393 -39.33 4.76 22.28
C GLN A 393 -38.44 3.71 22.97
N VAL A 394 -38.75 2.45 22.67
CA VAL A 394 -38.01 1.28 23.12
C VAL A 394 -37.63 0.45 21.89
N ASP A 395 -36.33 0.18 21.74
CA ASP A 395 -35.83 -0.80 20.77
C ASP A 395 -35.42 -2.07 21.49
N ILE A 396 -35.80 -3.24 20.97
CA ILE A 396 -35.54 -4.54 21.57
C ILE A 396 -34.80 -5.41 20.55
N TYR A 397 -33.59 -5.82 20.89
CA TYR A 397 -32.80 -6.77 20.11
C TYR A 397 -32.94 -8.18 20.66
N ASP A 398 -33.34 -9.13 19.83
CA ASP A 398 -33.36 -10.56 20.16
C ASP A 398 -32.10 -11.25 19.61
N ASN A 399 -31.20 -11.69 20.50
CA ASN A 399 -29.94 -12.31 20.12
C ASN A 399 -30.09 -13.74 19.56
N GLN A 400 -31.24 -14.39 19.76
CA GLN A 400 -31.49 -15.73 19.21
C GLN A 400 -31.93 -15.66 17.75
N THR A 401 -32.79 -14.71 17.41
CA THR A 401 -33.31 -14.55 16.04
C THR A 401 -32.56 -13.49 15.23
N GLY A 402 -31.77 -12.64 15.89
CA GLY A 402 -31.12 -11.48 15.29
C GLY A 402 -32.09 -10.35 14.91
N SER A 403 -33.37 -10.44 15.33
CA SER A 403 -34.43 -9.52 14.95
C SER A 403 -34.57 -8.36 15.93
N TRP A 404 -35.03 -7.22 15.43
CA TRP A 404 -35.36 -6.04 16.22
C TRP A 404 -36.87 -5.85 16.27
N THR A 405 -37.40 -5.52 17.46
CA THR A 405 -38.79 -5.11 17.64
C THR A 405 -38.84 -3.79 18.41
N THR A 406 -39.92 -3.03 18.25
CA THR A 406 -40.09 -1.72 18.89
C THR A 406 -41.31 -1.70 19.79
N HIS A 407 -41.25 -0.87 20.83
CA HIS A 407 -42.37 -0.57 21.71
C HIS A 407 -42.35 0.91 22.09
N THR A 408 -43.48 1.44 22.55
CA THR A 408 -43.57 2.79 23.11
C THR A 408 -43.92 2.67 24.57
N ALA A 409 -42.98 3.06 25.45
CA ALA A 409 -43.19 3.05 26.88
C ALA A 409 -44.27 4.06 27.32
N SER A 410 -44.75 3.92 28.56
CA SER A 410 -45.84 4.75 29.08
C SER A 410 -45.55 6.25 29.09
N GLU A 411 -44.28 6.65 29.23
CA GLU A 411 -43.87 8.05 29.16
C GLU A 411 -42.38 8.23 28.82
N ALA A 412 -42.04 9.40 28.27
CA ALA A 412 -40.67 9.78 27.94
C ALA A 412 -39.92 10.23 29.19
N ARG A 413 -38.74 9.64 29.44
CA ARG A 413 -37.99 9.80 30.70
C ARG A 413 -36.48 9.94 30.42
N ARG A 414 -35.79 10.77 31.22
CA ARG A 414 -34.35 10.98 31.17
C ARG A 414 -33.62 9.69 31.54
N PRO A 415 -32.79 9.11 30.66
CA PRO A 415 -32.22 7.78 30.88
C PRO A 415 -31.36 7.63 32.14
N VAL A 416 -30.48 8.59 32.41
CA VAL A 416 -29.58 8.56 33.58
C VAL A 416 -30.37 8.48 34.90
N ALA A 417 -31.59 9.03 34.90
CA ALA A 417 -32.49 9.10 36.03
C ALA A 417 -33.34 7.83 36.25
N ILE A 418 -33.40 6.92 35.27
CA ILE A 418 -34.21 5.69 35.34
C ILE A 418 -33.43 4.59 36.06
N ALA A 419 -34.08 3.94 37.02
CA ALA A 419 -33.57 2.75 37.69
C ALA A 419 -33.98 1.49 36.91
N VAL A 420 -33.06 0.55 36.73
CA VAL A 420 -33.30 -0.69 35.97
C VAL A 420 -33.01 -1.89 36.83
N ALA A 421 -33.97 -2.81 36.90
CA ALA A 421 -33.82 -4.12 37.53
C ALA A 421 -34.11 -5.23 36.53
N VAL A 422 -33.35 -6.32 36.60
CA VAL A 422 -33.68 -7.57 35.93
C VAL A 422 -33.86 -8.63 37.01
N VAL A 423 -35.07 -9.17 37.12
CA VAL A 423 -35.43 -10.19 38.11
C VAL A 423 -36.25 -11.27 37.41
N GLY A 424 -35.83 -12.53 37.57
CA GLY A 424 -36.37 -13.64 36.79
C GLY A 424 -36.26 -13.38 35.28
N LYS A 425 -37.40 -13.40 34.60
CA LYS A 425 -37.54 -13.10 33.15
C LYS A 425 -38.09 -11.70 32.87
N LYS A 426 -38.03 -10.78 33.85
CA LYS A 426 -38.60 -9.43 33.72
C LYS A 426 -37.52 -8.35 33.77
N ALA A 427 -37.64 -7.37 32.88
CA ALA A 427 -36.89 -6.12 32.93
C ALA A 427 -37.82 -4.99 33.39
N ILE A 428 -37.42 -4.27 34.43
CA ILE A 428 -38.24 -3.26 35.12
C ILE A 428 -37.55 -1.90 35.01
N PHE A 429 -38.24 -0.92 34.42
CA PHE A 429 -37.77 0.46 34.23
C PHE A 429 -38.53 1.41 35.14
N PHE A 430 -37.93 1.72 36.28
CA PHE A 430 -38.55 2.40 37.42
C PHE A 430 -38.23 3.90 37.47
N GLY A 431 -39.26 4.73 37.59
CA GLY A 431 -39.15 6.16 37.88
C GLY A 431 -38.38 6.94 36.82
N GLY A 432 -37.80 8.07 37.20
CA GLY A 432 -37.00 8.94 36.33
C GLY A 432 -37.49 10.39 36.29
N SER A 433 -36.88 11.20 35.44
CA SER A 433 -37.23 12.61 35.25
C SER A 433 -37.78 12.88 33.85
N LYS A 434 -38.70 13.83 33.72
CA LYS A 434 -39.31 14.30 32.47
C LYS A 434 -38.89 15.73 32.10
N GLY A 435 -37.99 16.33 32.88
CA GLY A 435 -37.57 17.72 32.72
C GLY A 435 -37.10 18.31 34.05
N ASP A 436 -36.79 19.60 34.04
CA ASP A 436 -36.34 20.30 35.26
C ASP A 436 -37.37 20.17 36.39
N ARG A 437 -37.01 19.39 37.41
CA ARG A 437 -37.84 19.09 38.61
C ARG A 437 -39.20 18.44 38.33
N VAL A 438 -39.36 17.77 37.18
CA VAL A 438 -40.56 16.98 36.87
C VAL A 438 -40.19 15.50 36.93
N TYR A 439 -40.73 14.75 37.89
CA TYR A 439 -40.39 13.34 38.11
C TYR A 439 -41.51 12.41 37.65
N SER A 440 -41.16 11.16 37.39
CA SER A 440 -42.06 10.09 36.97
C SER A 440 -42.30 9.10 38.10
N SER A 441 -43.55 8.69 38.29
CA SER A 441 -43.94 7.53 39.10
C SER A 441 -44.23 6.29 38.26
N LYS A 442 -44.02 6.31 36.94
CA LYS A 442 -44.32 5.16 36.09
C LYS A 442 -43.22 4.12 36.15
N ILE A 443 -43.65 2.87 36.06
CA ILE A 443 -42.82 1.70 36.01
C ILE A 443 -43.24 0.93 34.76
N ASP A 444 -42.35 0.80 33.79
CA ASP A 444 -42.60 -0.01 32.59
C ASP A 444 -41.89 -1.35 32.77
N ILE A 445 -42.62 -2.44 32.57
CA ILE A 445 -42.16 -3.80 32.83
C ILE A 445 -42.28 -4.61 31.55
N TYR A 446 -41.15 -5.16 31.10
CA TYR A 446 -41.12 -6.13 30.01
C TYR A 446 -41.02 -7.54 30.59
N ASP A 447 -41.90 -8.42 30.14
CA ASP A 447 -41.89 -9.84 30.47
C ASP A 447 -41.40 -10.65 29.25
N ASP A 448 -40.21 -11.26 29.37
CA ASP A 448 -39.57 -12.00 28.27
C ASP A 448 -40.27 -13.33 27.97
N GLU A 449 -41.05 -13.87 28.91
CA GLU A 449 -41.78 -15.13 28.75
C GLU A 449 -43.02 -14.98 27.87
N THR A 450 -43.75 -13.89 28.08
CA THR A 450 -44.97 -13.56 27.33
C THR A 450 -44.74 -12.58 26.19
N GLY A 451 -43.57 -11.93 26.15
CA GLY A 451 -43.24 -10.85 25.21
C GLY A 451 -44.07 -9.58 25.41
N SER A 452 -44.77 -9.45 26.53
CA SER A 452 -45.75 -8.40 26.78
C SER A 452 -45.17 -7.29 27.66
N TRP A 453 -45.68 -6.06 27.45
CA TRP A 453 -45.38 -4.91 28.29
C TRP A 453 -46.54 -4.62 29.24
N THR A 454 -46.22 -4.32 30.48
CA THR A 454 -47.19 -3.83 31.48
C THR A 454 -46.66 -2.58 32.17
N THR A 455 -47.56 -1.73 32.64
CA THR A 455 -47.20 -0.50 33.36
C THR A 455 -47.74 -0.56 34.78
N HIS A 456 -46.92 -0.17 35.74
CA HIS A 456 -47.29 0.04 37.12
C HIS A 456 -47.00 1.48 37.56
N THR A 457 -47.50 1.86 38.74
CA THR A 457 -47.24 3.18 39.33
C THR A 457 -46.54 2.97 40.66
N ALA A 458 -45.34 3.52 40.79
CA ALA A 458 -44.55 3.55 42.01
C ALA A 458 -45.28 4.30 43.14
N SER A 459 -44.89 4.00 44.38
CA SER A 459 -45.41 4.68 45.56
C SER A 459 -45.19 6.20 45.55
N GLU A 460 -44.17 6.68 44.84
CA GLU A 460 -43.95 8.10 44.59
C GLU A 460 -43.25 8.34 43.24
N ALA A 461 -43.26 9.59 42.77
CA ALA A 461 -42.50 9.99 41.60
C ALA A 461 -41.07 10.37 41.99
N ARG A 462 -40.05 9.65 41.52
CA ARG A 462 -38.65 9.90 41.87
C ARG A 462 -37.66 9.53 40.77
N GLU A 463 -36.52 10.20 40.74
CA GLU A 463 -35.38 9.84 39.90
C GLU A 463 -34.19 9.30 40.70
N ASN A 464 -33.25 8.62 40.02
CA ASN A 464 -31.99 8.13 40.60
C ASN A 464 -32.21 7.21 41.80
N ALA A 465 -33.22 6.32 41.72
CA ALA A 465 -33.39 5.24 42.68
C ALA A 465 -32.32 4.16 42.46
N GLU A 466 -31.82 3.60 43.56
CA GLU A 466 -30.91 2.45 43.55
C GLU A 466 -31.69 1.14 43.52
N VAL A 467 -31.09 0.10 42.96
CA VAL A 467 -31.72 -1.22 42.82
C VAL A 467 -30.89 -2.29 43.51
N ALA A 468 -31.56 -3.10 44.33
CA ALA A 468 -31.05 -4.39 44.80
C ALA A 468 -31.91 -5.51 44.21
N VAL A 469 -31.27 -6.53 43.63
CA VAL A 469 -31.96 -7.79 43.30
C VAL A 469 -31.47 -8.85 44.28
N VAL A 470 -32.37 -9.34 45.11
CA VAL A 470 -32.08 -10.35 46.14
C VAL A 470 -33.15 -11.44 46.06
N GLY A 471 -32.71 -12.69 45.91
CA GLY A 471 -33.63 -13.79 45.59
C GLY A 471 -34.45 -13.50 44.33
N LYS A 472 -35.79 -13.51 44.46
CA LYS A 472 -36.75 -13.18 43.40
C LYS A 472 -37.35 -11.78 43.55
N LYS A 473 -36.72 -10.89 44.33
CA LYS A 473 -37.22 -9.55 44.60
C LYS A 473 -36.32 -8.48 44.00
N ALA A 474 -36.92 -7.49 43.34
CA ALA A 474 -36.27 -6.25 42.95
C ALA A 474 -36.70 -5.13 43.90
N ILE A 475 -35.74 -4.53 44.58
CA ILE A 475 -35.95 -3.52 45.63
C ILE A 475 -35.40 -2.18 45.13
N PHE A 476 -36.30 -1.21 44.97
CA PHE A 476 -36.01 0.14 44.50
C PHE A 476 -35.98 1.11 45.67
N PHE A 477 -34.79 1.60 46.01
CA PHE A 477 -34.52 2.35 47.23
C PHE A 477 -33.95 3.74 46.92
N GLY A 478 -34.41 4.75 47.67
CA GLY A 478 -33.91 6.11 47.54
C GLY A 478 -34.32 6.78 46.22
N GLY A 479 -33.71 7.93 45.93
CA GLY A 479 -34.00 8.80 44.81
C GLY A 479 -34.37 10.21 45.24
N TYR A 480 -34.65 11.09 44.28
CA TYR A 480 -35.03 12.47 44.54
C TYR A 480 -36.35 12.82 43.87
N ASP A 481 -37.19 13.55 44.59
CA ASP A 481 -38.46 14.09 44.13
C ASP A 481 -38.50 15.63 44.32
N PHE A 482 -39.69 16.24 44.23
CA PHE A 482 -39.82 17.69 44.42
C PHE A 482 -39.62 18.12 45.88
N ASN A 483 -39.91 17.21 46.82
CA ASN A 483 -39.87 17.44 48.25
C ASN A 483 -38.48 17.11 48.85
N GLY A 484 -37.62 16.44 48.09
CA GLY A 484 -36.24 16.15 48.46
C GLY A 484 -35.89 14.68 48.25
N LYS A 485 -35.15 14.13 49.22
CA LYS A 485 -34.66 12.75 49.18
C LYS A 485 -35.77 11.79 49.60
N SER A 486 -35.98 10.71 48.83
CA SER A 486 -37.00 9.71 49.15
C SER A 486 -36.51 8.69 50.17
N SER A 487 -37.36 8.37 51.15
CA SER A 487 -37.23 7.20 52.04
C SER A 487 -38.11 6.03 51.63
N LYS A 488 -38.89 6.13 50.55
CA LYS A 488 -39.75 5.02 50.12
C LYS A 488 -38.95 3.96 49.40
N ILE A 489 -39.36 2.73 49.64
CA ILE A 489 -38.84 1.54 49.00
C ILE A 489 -40.01 0.88 48.28
N ASP A 490 -39.85 0.67 46.98
CA ASP A 490 -40.80 -0.13 46.19
C ASP A 490 -40.17 -1.49 45.94
N ILE A 491 -40.91 -2.55 46.23
CA ILE A 491 -40.42 -3.93 46.15
C ILE A 491 -41.31 -4.68 45.17
N TYR A 492 -40.71 -5.18 44.10
CA TYR A 492 -41.35 -6.13 43.21
C TYR A 492 -40.94 -7.55 43.57
N ASP A 493 -41.93 -8.42 43.77
CA ASP A 493 -41.74 -9.83 44.03
C ASP A 493 -42.16 -10.63 42.77
N ASP A 494 -41.19 -11.22 42.07
CA ASP A 494 -41.42 -11.98 40.83
C ASP A 494 -42.10 -13.34 41.07
N GLU A 495 -42.08 -13.85 42.31
CA GLU A 495 -42.77 -15.10 42.66
C GLU A 495 -44.28 -14.91 42.76
N THR A 496 -44.70 -13.80 43.35
CA THR A 496 -46.12 -13.46 43.53
C THR A 496 -46.66 -12.53 42.45
N GLY A 497 -45.77 -11.87 41.70
CA GLY A 497 -46.10 -10.81 40.74
C GLY A 497 -46.62 -9.53 41.39
N ARG A 498 -46.44 -9.34 42.70
CA ARG A 498 -47.02 -8.23 43.47
C ARG A 498 -45.97 -7.17 43.82
N TRP A 499 -46.44 -5.94 43.91
CA TRP A 499 -45.69 -4.82 44.46
C TRP A 499 -46.02 -4.65 45.94
N SER A 500 -45.02 -4.33 46.73
CA SER A 500 -45.15 -3.90 48.12
C SER A 500 -44.27 -2.70 48.39
N THR A 501 -44.53 -1.97 49.47
CA THR A 501 -43.77 -0.78 49.82
C THR A 501 -43.22 -0.87 51.23
N HIS A 502 -42.03 -0.30 51.43
CA HIS A 502 -41.44 -0.11 52.74
C HIS A 502 -40.97 1.34 52.88
N THR A 503 -40.68 1.77 54.10
CA THR A 503 -40.08 3.09 54.35
C THR A 503 -38.76 2.85 55.06
N ALA A 504 -37.68 3.26 54.41
CA ALA A 504 -36.35 3.25 54.95
C ALA A 504 -36.24 4.14 56.20
N SER A 505 -35.17 3.95 56.95
CA SER A 505 -34.85 4.77 58.12
C SER A 505 -34.70 6.26 57.80
N GLU A 506 -34.28 6.60 56.58
CA GLU A 506 -34.12 7.97 56.11
C GLU A 506 -34.22 8.09 54.58
N GLY A 507 -34.39 9.33 54.10
CA GLY A 507 -34.44 9.61 52.66
C GLY A 507 -33.07 9.78 52.04
N GLN A 508 -32.80 9.12 50.90
CA GLN A 508 -31.49 9.12 50.25
C GLN A 508 -31.55 9.54 48.78
N TYR A 509 -30.58 10.35 48.33
CA TYR A 509 -30.35 10.68 46.91
C TYR A 509 -28.99 10.10 46.52
N GLY A 510 -28.99 9.07 45.68
CA GLY A 510 -27.82 8.24 45.44
C GLY A 510 -27.42 7.45 46.70
N GLY A 511 -27.23 6.15 46.55
CA GLY A 511 -26.88 5.23 47.63
C GLY A 511 -25.99 4.10 47.10
N LYS A 512 -25.39 3.33 47.99
CA LYS A 512 -24.69 2.10 47.62
C LYS A 512 -25.48 0.93 48.15
N VAL A 513 -25.63 -0.09 47.30
CA VAL A 513 -26.24 -1.35 47.65
C VAL A 513 -25.19 -2.44 47.56
N LYS A 514 -25.16 -3.33 48.56
CA LYS A 514 -24.46 -4.61 48.47
C LYS A 514 -25.41 -5.74 48.81
N VAL A 515 -25.52 -6.68 47.87
CA VAL A 515 -26.21 -7.95 48.10
C VAL A 515 -25.17 -8.96 48.55
N VAL A 516 -25.41 -9.59 49.68
CA VAL A 516 -24.56 -10.63 50.25
C VAL A 516 -25.47 -11.75 50.71
N ASP A 517 -25.31 -12.93 50.11
CA ASP A 517 -26.22 -14.06 50.31
C ASP A 517 -27.70 -13.64 50.08
N LYS A 518 -28.60 -13.91 51.02
CA LYS A 518 -30.02 -13.51 50.97
C LYS A 518 -30.29 -12.13 51.59
N LYS A 519 -29.28 -11.27 51.76
CA LYS A 519 -29.44 -9.93 52.34
C LYS A 519 -29.05 -8.82 51.38
N ALA A 520 -29.81 -7.73 51.38
CA ALA A 520 -29.47 -6.50 50.68
C ALA A 520 -29.17 -5.40 51.71
N ILE A 521 -27.98 -4.82 51.64
CA ILE A 521 -27.48 -3.79 52.54
C ILE A 521 -27.45 -2.46 51.78
N PHE A 522 -28.16 -1.46 52.30
CA PHE A 522 -28.33 -0.13 51.75
C PHE A 522 -27.59 0.87 52.66
N PHE A 523 -26.65 1.62 52.11
CA PHE A 523 -25.83 2.60 52.85
C PHE A 523 -25.43 3.77 51.94
N LYS A 524 -24.88 4.85 52.51
CA LYS A 524 -24.69 6.12 51.80
C LYS A 524 -23.24 6.58 51.68
N GLY A 525 -22.78 6.81 50.43
CA GLY A 525 -21.48 7.42 50.14
C GLY A 525 -21.50 8.93 49.87
N TRP A 526 -20.34 9.47 49.47
CA TRP A 526 -20.11 10.88 49.11
C TRP A 526 -20.82 11.28 47.79
N GLY A 527 -21.36 12.52 47.70
CA GLY A 527 -22.00 13.05 46.50
C GLY A 527 -22.11 14.59 46.46
N GLU A 528 -21.67 15.19 45.35
CA GLU A 528 -21.34 16.63 45.18
C GLU A 528 -22.50 17.64 45.24
N ARG A 529 -23.77 17.21 45.33
CA ARG A 529 -24.92 18.14 45.20
C ARG A 529 -25.76 18.42 46.44
N SER A 530 -25.48 17.84 47.62
CA SER A 530 -26.04 18.38 48.89
C SER A 530 -25.45 17.73 50.14
N ASN A 531 -25.16 18.57 51.14
CA ASN A 531 -24.78 18.21 52.51
C ASN A 531 -25.71 17.19 53.18
N GLY A 532 -25.45 15.90 53.04
CA GLY A 532 -26.14 14.92 53.86
C GLY A 532 -25.38 13.61 53.87
N ARG A 533 -24.44 13.48 54.79
CA ARG A 533 -23.79 12.21 55.12
C ARG A 533 -24.75 11.40 56.00
N SER A 534 -24.88 10.10 55.76
CA SER A 534 -25.75 9.25 56.59
C SER A 534 -24.95 8.20 57.32
N ARG A 535 -25.38 7.96 58.56
CA ARG A 535 -24.93 6.88 59.43
C ARG A 535 -25.85 5.66 59.36
N GLN A 536 -26.98 5.76 58.67
CA GLN A 536 -27.94 4.67 58.65
C GLN A 536 -27.56 3.65 57.59
N ILE A 537 -27.58 2.38 58.00
CA ILE A 537 -27.45 1.22 57.14
C ILE A 537 -28.75 0.43 57.29
N ASP A 538 -29.54 0.40 56.23
CA ASP A 538 -30.75 -0.41 56.16
C ASP A 538 -30.41 -1.78 55.55
N ILE A 539 -30.86 -2.85 56.17
CA ILE A 539 -30.58 -4.22 55.74
C ILE A 539 -31.91 -4.94 55.56
N TYR A 540 -32.14 -5.45 54.36
CA TYR A 540 -33.22 -6.36 54.06
C TYR A 540 -32.72 -7.80 54.14
N ASP A 541 -33.46 -8.63 54.87
CA ASP A 541 -33.26 -10.07 54.97
C ASP A 541 -34.36 -10.79 54.19
N ASP A 542 -34.04 -11.32 53.01
CA ASP A 542 -35.02 -11.97 52.13
C ASP A 542 -35.54 -13.29 52.72
N GLU A 543 -34.73 -13.99 53.50
CA GLU A 543 -35.12 -15.25 54.15
C GLU A 543 -36.18 -15.04 55.23
N LYS A 544 -36.07 -13.94 55.97
CA LYS A 544 -37.02 -13.58 57.03
C LYS A 544 -38.11 -12.61 56.55
N GLY A 545 -37.91 -11.97 55.40
CA GLY A 545 -38.74 -10.87 54.91
C GLY A 545 -38.70 -9.63 55.79
N THR A 546 -37.65 -9.43 56.60
CA THR A 546 -37.57 -8.36 57.61
C THR A 546 -36.54 -7.30 57.25
N TRP A 547 -36.82 -6.07 57.65
CA TRP A 547 -35.88 -4.95 57.59
C TRP A 547 -35.26 -4.68 58.96
N THR A 548 -33.97 -4.38 58.97
CA THR A 548 -33.25 -3.93 60.16
C THR A 548 -32.38 -2.73 59.82
N THR A 549 -32.38 -1.71 60.68
CA THR A 549 -31.53 -0.54 60.53
C THR A 549 -30.42 -0.56 61.57
N HIS A 550 -29.21 -0.20 61.17
CA HIS A 550 -28.10 0.07 62.08
C HIS A 550 -27.59 1.50 61.86
N ALA A 551 -27.44 2.24 62.97
CA ALA A 551 -26.82 3.54 62.96
C ALA A 551 -25.34 3.39 63.29
N THR A 552 -24.48 3.61 62.30
CA THR A 552 -23.04 3.66 62.47
C THR A 552 -22.62 4.88 63.29
N ARG A 553 -21.40 4.86 63.84
CA ARG A 553 -20.85 6.02 64.57
C ARG A 553 -20.64 7.22 63.65
N GLU A 554 -20.22 6.96 62.42
CA GLU A 554 -20.01 7.98 61.40
C GLU A 554 -20.39 7.43 60.02
N ALA A 555 -20.56 8.32 59.05
CA ALA A 555 -20.98 7.92 57.72
C ALA A 555 -19.91 7.07 57.03
N ARG A 556 -20.35 6.06 56.25
CA ARG A 556 -19.49 5.06 55.61
C ARG A 556 -19.74 5.03 54.11
N ASP A 557 -18.69 5.15 53.30
CA ASP A 557 -18.80 5.08 51.84
C ASP A 557 -18.24 3.79 51.23
N THR A 558 -17.50 3.00 51.98
CA THR A 558 -16.78 1.83 51.47
C THR A 558 -17.09 0.61 52.32
N VAL A 559 -17.31 -0.53 51.68
CA VAL A 559 -17.58 -1.82 52.34
C VAL A 559 -16.78 -2.94 51.68
N ALA A 560 -16.08 -3.73 52.49
CA ALA A 560 -15.46 -4.99 52.10
C ALA A 560 -16.34 -6.15 52.56
N VAL A 561 -16.59 -7.13 51.70
CA VAL A 561 -17.31 -8.35 52.10
C VAL A 561 -16.32 -9.51 52.08
N VAL A 562 -15.98 -10.04 53.25
CA VAL A 562 -15.03 -11.15 53.41
C VAL A 562 -15.62 -12.18 54.36
N GLY A 563 -15.57 -13.45 53.95
CA GLY A 563 -16.25 -14.52 54.67
C GLY A 563 -17.71 -14.15 54.93
N LYS A 564 -18.11 -14.16 56.21
CA LYS A 564 -19.47 -13.79 56.65
C LYS A 564 -19.64 -12.36 57.18
N LYS A 565 -18.73 -11.46 56.81
CA LYS A 565 -18.66 -10.11 57.37
C LYS A 565 -18.69 -9.05 56.28
N ALA A 566 -19.44 -7.98 56.52
CA ALA A 566 -19.38 -6.73 55.79
C ALA A 566 -18.65 -5.70 56.66
N ILE A 567 -17.50 -5.23 56.20
CA ILE A 567 -16.61 -4.32 56.92
C ILE A 567 -16.69 -2.94 56.29
N PHE A 568 -17.27 -1.99 57.00
CA PHE A 568 -17.49 -0.62 56.60
C PHE A 568 -16.35 0.29 57.05
N PHE A 569 -15.80 1.06 56.12
CA PHE A 569 -14.73 2.01 56.37
C PHE A 569 -14.85 3.22 55.43
N GLY A 570 -14.19 4.34 55.75
CA GLY A 570 -14.24 5.58 54.96
C GLY A 570 -15.52 6.41 55.15
N GLY A 571 -15.87 7.23 54.13
CA GLY A 571 -16.99 8.17 54.11
C GLY A 571 -16.58 9.60 54.49
N GLU A 572 -16.00 9.73 55.67
CA GLU A 572 -15.22 10.89 56.10
C GLU A 572 -13.83 10.41 56.50
N PRO A 573 -12.80 11.28 56.50
CA PRO A 573 -11.52 10.90 57.08
C PRO A 573 -11.70 10.50 58.55
N SER A 574 -11.71 9.19 58.79
CA SER A 574 -11.92 8.58 60.10
C SER A 574 -11.14 7.28 60.19
N SER A 575 -10.74 6.90 61.40
CA SER A 575 -10.12 5.62 61.70
C SER A 575 -11.15 4.58 62.18
N GLN A 576 -12.43 4.92 62.31
CA GLN A 576 -13.44 3.99 62.79
C GLN A 576 -13.89 3.02 61.68
N ILE A 577 -13.82 1.74 61.99
CA ILE A 577 -14.30 0.63 61.17
C ILE A 577 -15.46 -0.04 61.88
N GLU A 578 -16.49 -0.40 61.13
CA GLU A 578 -17.65 -1.13 61.64
C GLU A 578 -17.87 -2.41 60.86
N ILE A 579 -18.13 -3.50 61.56
CA ILE A 579 -18.15 -4.84 60.98
C ILE A 579 -19.49 -5.48 61.31
N TYR A 580 -20.25 -5.79 60.26
CA TYR A 580 -21.50 -6.52 60.35
C TYR A 580 -21.27 -7.99 60.03
N ASN A 581 -21.57 -8.87 60.99
CA ASN A 581 -21.64 -10.31 60.72
C ASN A 581 -23.07 -10.66 60.33
N TYR A 582 -23.27 -11.13 59.09
CA TYR A 582 -24.61 -11.38 58.56
C TYR A 582 -25.19 -12.75 58.95
N GLU A 583 -24.40 -13.65 59.54
CA GLU A 583 -24.89 -14.90 60.13
C GLU A 583 -25.52 -14.66 61.50
N THR A 584 -24.83 -13.90 62.36
CA THR A 584 -25.31 -13.60 63.72
C THR A 584 -26.18 -12.35 63.78
N GLY A 585 -26.09 -11.48 62.78
CA GLY A 585 -26.72 -10.15 62.77
C GLY A 585 -26.04 -9.14 63.71
N SER A 586 -24.85 -9.46 64.24
CA SER A 586 -24.15 -8.63 65.22
C SER A 586 -23.22 -7.62 64.59
N TRP A 587 -23.11 -6.44 65.21
CA TRP A 587 -22.18 -5.38 64.84
C TRP A 587 -21.01 -5.33 65.82
N THR A 588 -19.80 -5.14 65.29
CA THR A 588 -18.58 -4.91 66.07
C THR A 588 -17.81 -3.73 65.47
N ALA A 589 -16.91 -3.12 66.24
CA ALA A 589 -16.13 -1.98 65.77
C ALA A 589 -14.63 -2.25 65.92
N HIS A 590 -13.84 -1.62 65.05
CA HIS A 590 -12.39 -1.61 65.10
C HIS A 590 -11.86 -0.20 64.82
N THR A 591 -10.63 0.07 65.22
CA THR A 591 -9.95 1.34 64.93
C THR A 591 -8.79 1.04 63.99
N ALA A 592 -8.87 1.53 62.76
CA ALA A 592 -7.81 1.48 61.77
C ALA A 592 -6.56 2.23 62.23
N SER A 593 -5.44 1.91 61.59
CA SER A 593 -4.14 2.57 61.78
C SER A 593 -4.20 4.10 61.63
N GLU A 594 -5.09 4.60 60.79
CA GLU A 594 -5.13 6.01 60.42
C GLU A 594 -6.52 6.46 59.99
N ALA A 595 -6.81 7.74 60.21
CA ALA A 595 -8.03 8.36 59.74
C ALA A 595 -7.96 8.71 58.25
N ARG A 596 -8.82 8.08 57.43
CA ARG A 596 -8.85 8.31 55.99
C ARG A 596 -10.20 7.98 55.32
N SER A 597 -10.45 8.60 54.17
CA SER A 597 -11.56 8.32 53.25
C SER A 597 -11.02 8.00 51.86
N PHE A 598 -11.88 7.76 50.88
CA PHE A 598 -11.46 7.40 49.52
C PHE A 598 -10.47 6.22 49.46
N ILE A 599 -10.81 5.15 50.19
CA ILE A 599 -9.99 3.94 50.39
C ILE A 599 -10.25 2.90 49.29
N ALA A 600 -9.20 2.29 48.76
CA ALA A 600 -9.33 1.15 47.85
C ALA A 600 -9.46 -0.15 48.66
N VAL A 601 -10.38 -1.03 48.27
CA VAL A 601 -10.66 -2.26 49.02
C VAL A 601 -10.53 -3.48 48.13
N ALA A 602 -9.66 -4.41 48.55
CA ALA A 602 -9.49 -5.71 47.92
C ALA A 602 -9.83 -6.83 48.89
N VAL A 603 -10.43 -7.91 48.40
CA VAL A 603 -10.63 -9.13 49.18
C VAL A 603 -9.91 -10.26 48.46
N VAL A 604 -8.88 -10.83 49.10
CA VAL A 604 -8.07 -11.93 48.58
C VAL A 604 -8.04 -13.06 49.60
N GLY A 605 -8.45 -14.26 49.17
CA GLY A 605 -8.66 -15.38 50.10
C GLY A 605 -9.65 -15.00 51.20
N LYS A 606 -9.19 -15.06 52.46
CA LYS A 606 -9.95 -14.66 53.66
C LYS A 606 -9.54 -13.31 54.22
N LYS A 607 -8.80 -12.49 53.45
CA LYS A 607 -8.32 -11.19 53.90
C LYS A 607 -9.02 -10.05 53.18
N ALA A 608 -9.43 -9.02 53.93
CA ALA A 608 -9.87 -7.73 53.41
C ALA A 608 -8.75 -6.70 53.59
N ILE A 609 -8.32 -6.08 52.50
CA ILE A 609 -7.21 -5.14 52.44
C ILE A 609 -7.76 -3.75 52.12
N PHE A 610 -7.51 -2.79 53.02
CA PHE A 610 -7.92 -1.39 52.95
C PHE A 610 -6.72 -0.52 52.62
N PHE A 611 -6.54 -0.20 51.35
CA PHE A 611 -5.33 0.40 50.80
C PHE A 611 -5.48 1.91 50.58
N GLY A 612 -4.53 2.68 51.12
CA GLY A 612 -4.38 4.11 50.86
C GLY A 612 -5.60 4.93 51.31
N GLY A 613 -5.78 6.10 50.70
CA GLY A 613 -6.90 7.00 50.97
C GLY A 613 -6.48 8.46 51.14
N GLU A 614 -7.40 9.29 51.63
CA GLU A 614 -7.22 10.72 51.86
C GLU A 614 -7.52 11.07 53.33
N LYS A 615 -6.64 11.84 53.99
CA LYS A 615 -6.71 12.14 55.44
C LYS A 615 -7.40 13.48 55.75
N TYR A 616 -7.25 14.48 54.90
CA TYR A 616 -7.83 15.84 54.99
C TYR A 616 -7.63 16.50 53.62
N PRO A 617 -8.49 17.43 53.13
CA PRO A 617 -8.51 17.83 51.72
C PRO A 617 -7.11 18.01 51.10
N GLY A 618 -6.78 17.15 50.13
CA GLY A 618 -5.53 17.18 49.39
C GLY A 618 -4.33 16.43 49.99
N GLN A 619 -4.47 15.76 51.15
CA GLN A 619 -3.42 14.90 51.72
C GLN A 619 -3.76 13.41 51.61
N TYR A 620 -2.88 12.63 50.99
CA TYR A 620 -3.06 11.20 50.73
C TYR A 620 -2.36 10.33 51.80
N SER A 621 -2.78 9.07 51.91
CA SER A 621 -2.22 8.07 52.82
C SER A 621 -1.55 6.92 52.05
N ALA A 622 -0.43 6.44 52.60
CA ALA A 622 0.23 5.20 52.18
C ALA A 622 -0.13 4.02 53.10
N GLN A 623 -0.96 4.23 54.13
CA GLN A 623 -1.27 3.18 55.08
C GLN A 623 -2.22 2.14 54.48
N VAL A 624 -2.01 0.89 54.88
CA VAL A 624 -2.82 -0.26 54.49
C VAL A 624 -3.23 -1.00 55.76
N ASP A 625 -4.54 -1.20 55.95
CA ASP A 625 -5.08 -2.03 57.03
C ASP A 625 -5.57 -3.34 56.44
N ILE A 626 -5.21 -4.47 57.05
CA ILE A 626 -5.56 -5.80 56.57
C ILE A 626 -6.31 -6.54 57.67
N TYR A 627 -7.53 -6.98 57.37
CA TYR A 627 -8.30 -7.86 58.23
C TYR A 627 -8.20 -9.29 57.73
N ASP A 628 -7.84 -10.22 58.61
CA ASP A 628 -7.84 -11.65 58.34
C ASP A 628 -9.04 -12.32 59.00
N ASP A 629 -9.98 -12.85 58.21
CA ASP A 629 -11.20 -13.48 58.69
C ASP A 629 -10.96 -14.85 59.35
N GLU A 630 -9.83 -15.51 59.05
CA GLU A 630 -9.47 -16.80 59.64
C GLU A 630 -8.96 -16.64 61.07
N THR A 631 -8.09 -15.65 61.30
CA THR A 631 -7.51 -15.39 62.63
C THR A 631 -8.29 -14.34 63.42
N GLY A 632 -9.13 -13.56 62.75
CA GLY A 632 -9.83 -12.41 63.32
C GLY A 632 -8.93 -11.23 63.66
N ARG A 633 -7.68 -11.22 63.18
CA ARG A 633 -6.67 -10.21 63.52
C ARG A 633 -6.57 -9.12 62.46
N TRP A 634 -6.20 -7.92 62.92
CA TRP A 634 -5.84 -6.79 62.07
C TRP A 634 -4.33 -6.62 62.05
N THR A 635 -3.78 -6.37 60.87
CA THR A 635 -2.38 -6.02 60.64
C THR A 635 -2.27 -4.78 59.76
N THR A 636 -1.12 -4.13 59.78
CA THR A 636 -0.88 -2.90 59.03
C THR A 636 0.34 -3.03 58.12
N HIS A 637 0.33 -2.30 57.02
CA HIS A 637 1.46 -2.15 56.12
C HIS A 637 1.54 -0.71 55.60
N THR A 638 2.73 -0.28 55.16
CA THR A 638 2.92 1.00 54.50
C THR A 638 3.26 0.74 53.04
N ALA A 639 2.36 1.12 52.15
CA ALA A 639 2.53 1.04 50.70
C ALA A 639 3.70 1.90 50.21
N SER A 640 4.13 1.65 48.98
CA SER A 640 5.26 2.36 48.37
C SER A 640 5.11 3.88 48.30
N GLU A 641 3.87 4.37 48.15
CA GLU A 641 3.57 5.79 48.15
C GLU A 641 2.16 6.10 48.64
N ALA A 642 1.93 7.37 48.99
CA ALA A 642 0.64 7.86 49.43
C ALA A 642 -0.28 8.19 48.25
N ARG A 643 -1.45 7.53 48.17
CA ARG A 643 -2.41 7.66 47.06
C ARG A 643 -3.83 7.26 47.45
N SER A 644 -4.85 7.83 46.80
CA SER A 644 -6.28 7.48 47.01
C SER A 644 -6.83 6.57 45.91
N PHE A 645 -8.02 6.01 46.12
CA PHE A 645 -8.65 5.13 45.12
C PHE A 645 -8.97 5.83 43.80
N MET A 646 -9.06 7.17 43.78
CA MET A 646 -9.38 7.88 42.54
C MET A 646 -8.30 7.55 41.51
N SER A 647 -8.72 6.99 40.37
CA SER A 647 -7.82 6.50 39.31
C SER A 647 -6.92 5.31 39.69
N LEU A 648 -7.28 4.53 40.72
CA LEU A 648 -6.59 3.29 41.10
C LEU A 648 -7.26 2.07 40.48
N ALA A 649 -6.46 1.22 39.83
CA ALA A 649 -6.88 -0.09 39.35
C ALA A 649 -6.62 -1.16 40.41
N LEU A 650 -7.58 -2.08 40.54
CA LEU A 650 -7.47 -3.19 41.47
C LEU A 650 -7.74 -4.51 40.78
N ALA A 651 -6.82 -5.46 40.91
CA ALA A 651 -7.02 -6.86 40.52
C ALA A 651 -6.78 -7.80 41.70
N VAL A 652 -7.56 -8.88 41.77
CA VAL A 652 -7.24 -10.04 42.61
C VAL A 652 -7.10 -11.24 41.68
N VAL A 653 -5.89 -11.83 41.63
CA VAL A 653 -5.57 -12.96 40.75
C VAL A 653 -4.83 -14.02 41.56
N GLY A 654 -5.36 -15.25 41.54
CA GLY A 654 -4.89 -16.30 42.45
C GLY A 654 -4.95 -15.84 43.91
N LYS A 655 -3.80 -15.84 44.58
CA LYS A 655 -3.62 -15.37 45.98
C LYS A 655 -3.02 -13.96 46.08
N LYS A 656 -2.94 -13.22 44.97
CA LYS A 656 -2.34 -11.88 44.95
C LYS A 656 -3.38 -10.79 44.77
N ALA A 657 -3.24 -9.70 45.54
CA ALA A 657 -3.98 -8.46 45.35
C ALA A 657 -3.03 -7.39 44.80
N ILE A 658 -3.41 -6.75 43.69
CA ILE A 658 -2.57 -5.83 42.93
C ILE A 658 -3.22 -4.45 42.88
N PHE A 659 -2.49 -3.45 43.36
CA PHE A 659 -2.91 -2.04 43.42
C PHE A 659 -2.07 -1.22 42.44
N PHE A 660 -2.66 -0.85 41.31
CA PHE A 660 -1.99 -0.14 40.22
C PHE A 660 -2.47 1.32 40.14
N GLY A 661 -1.55 2.28 40.23
CA GLY A 661 -1.87 3.70 40.03
C GLY A 661 -2.61 4.32 41.21
N GLY A 662 -3.44 5.34 40.95
CA GLY A 662 -4.11 6.15 41.98
C GLY A 662 -3.63 7.60 42.01
N THR A 663 -4.45 8.51 42.55
CA THR A 663 -4.14 9.94 42.61
C THR A 663 -3.30 10.27 43.85
N LYS A 664 -2.23 11.06 43.66
CA LYS A 664 -1.31 11.54 44.71
C LYS A 664 -1.29 13.07 44.88
N GLY A 665 -2.07 13.80 44.10
CA GLY A 665 -2.14 15.26 44.08
C GLY A 665 -3.08 15.77 43.00
N GLU A 666 -3.39 17.08 43.00
CA GLU A 666 -4.16 17.68 41.90
C GLU A 666 -3.46 17.44 40.55
N ASN A 667 -4.12 16.69 39.65
CA ASN A 667 -3.59 16.26 38.36
C ASN A 667 -2.26 15.46 38.43
N GLN A 668 -1.97 14.82 39.57
CA GLN A 668 -0.82 13.95 39.73
C GLN A 668 -1.27 12.52 40.02
N ASP A 669 -0.92 11.60 39.13
CA ASP A 669 -1.18 10.18 39.31
C ASP A 669 0.11 9.42 39.64
N SER A 670 -0.08 8.28 40.29
CA SER A 670 0.92 7.29 40.66
C SER A 670 1.28 6.39 39.47
N SER A 671 2.57 6.05 39.34
CA SER A 671 3.05 4.99 38.44
C SER A 671 3.50 3.72 39.20
N GLN A 672 3.27 3.66 40.52
CA GLN A 672 3.65 2.52 41.34
C GLN A 672 2.61 1.40 41.26
N ILE A 673 3.06 0.18 41.51
CA ILE A 673 2.25 -1.02 41.61
C ILE A 673 2.65 -1.71 42.91
N ASP A 674 1.71 -1.80 43.85
CA ASP A 674 1.91 -2.55 45.09
C ASP A 674 1.16 -3.88 44.99
N ILE A 675 1.84 -4.98 45.30
CA ILE A 675 1.31 -6.33 45.18
C ILE A 675 1.43 -7.00 46.55
N TYR A 676 0.29 -7.44 47.09
CA TYR A 676 0.21 -8.29 48.25
C TYR A 676 0.07 -9.75 47.84
N ASP A 677 0.90 -10.62 48.39
CA ASP A 677 0.81 -12.07 48.21
C ASP A 677 0.30 -12.72 49.50
N ASP A 678 -0.91 -13.27 49.46
CA ASP A 678 -1.55 -13.92 50.62
C ASP A 678 -0.86 -15.22 51.03
N GLU A 679 -0.12 -15.88 50.12
CA GLU A 679 0.60 -17.12 50.40
C GLU A 679 1.85 -16.88 51.25
N THR A 680 2.61 -15.84 50.92
CA THR A 680 3.84 -15.50 51.64
C THR A 680 3.64 -14.45 52.71
N GLY A 681 2.54 -13.68 52.64
CA GLY A 681 2.28 -12.51 53.48
C GLY A 681 3.14 -11.29 53.12
N ASN A 682 3.91 -11.35 52.04
CA ASN A 682 4.84 -10.29 51.65
C ASN A 682 4.21 -9.27 50.71
N TRP A 683 4.75 -8.05 50.76
CA TRP A 683 4.45 -6.98 49.83
C TRP A 683 5.62 -6.79 48.87
N THR A 684 5.32 -6.57 47.60
CA THR A 684 6.30 -6.20 46.57
C THR A 684 5.84 -4.96 45.83
N THR A 685 6.80 -4.11 45.47
CA THR A 685 6.53 -2.86 44.73
C THR A 685 7.25 -2.91 43.39
N ARG A 686 6.57 -2.44 42.34
CA ARG A 686 7.17 -2.18 41.03
C ARG A 686 6.80 -0.77 40.55
N THR A 687 7.67 -0.16 39.76
CA THR A 687 7.42 1.14 39.12
C THR A 687 7.24 0.93 37.63
N HIS A 688 6.19 1.52 37.05
CA HIS A 688 5.92 1.46 35.62
C HIS A 688 6.29 2.77 34.89
N SER A 689 6.54 2.69 33.58
CA SER A 689 7.06 3.81 32.77
C SER A 689 6.02 4.84 32.30
N ALA A 690 4.72 4.53 32.36
CA ALA A 690 3.66 5.42 31.89
C ALA A 690 3.33 6.53 32.91
N ASN A 691 3.26 7.79 32.46
CA ASN A 691 3.21 8.98 33.32
C ASN A 691 1.81 9.62 33.43
N ARG A 692 0.74 8.90 33.08
CA ARG A 692 -0.66 9.40 33.12
C ARG A 692 -1.62 8.32 33.64
N GLY A 693 -2.07 8.44 34.89
CA GLY A 693 -3.01 7.49 35.52
C GLY A 693 -4.50 7.83 35.31
N ARG A 694 -4.83 8.96 34.67
CA ARG A 694 -6.20 9.48 34.69
C ARG A 694 -7.19 8.82 33.72
N CYS A 695 -6.76 8.03 32.74
CA CYS A 695 -7.64 7.67 31.64
C CYS A 695 -8.02 6.17 31.68
N GLY A 696 -9.26 5.90 32.12
CA GLY A 696 -10.03 4.69 31.81
C GLY A 696 -9.45 3.37 32.28
N ILE A 697 -8.93 3.27 33.51
CA ILE A 697 -8.34 2.01 33.96
C ILE A 697 -9.40 0.94 34.22
N GLN A 698 -9.59 0.07 33.21
CA GLN A 698 -10.35 -1.17 33.35
C GLN A 698 -9.39 -2.29 33.75
N THR A 699 -9.84 -3.17 34.64
CA THR A 699 -9.09 -4.37 35.04
C THR A 699 -9.89 -5.60 34.66
N VAL A 700 -9.23 -6.59 34.06
CA VAL A 700 -9.82 -7.90 33.76
C VAL A 700 -8.91 -8.99 34.30
N VAL A 701 -9.51 -9.95 35.00
CA VAL A 701 -8.80 -11.15 35.48
C VAL A 701 -9.25 -12.33 34.64
N LEU A 702 -8.30 -13.01 33.99
CA LEU A 702 -8.56 -14.23 33.22
C LEU A 702 -7.63 -15.35 33.69
N GLY A 703 -8.20 -16.35 34.37
CA GLY A 703 -7.42 -17.44 34.96
C GLY A 703 -6.36 -16.88 35.92
N GLN A 704 -5.08 -17.18 35.64
CA GLN A 704 -3.93 -16.73 36.42
C GLN A 704 -3.33 -15.41 35.93
N LYS A 705 -3.99 -14.67 35.02
CA LYS A 705 -3.49 -13.37 34.54
C LYS A 705 -4.40 -12.22 34.95
N ALA A 706 -3.80 -11.11 35.37
CA ALA A 706 -4.48 -9.83 35.60
C ALA A 706 -4.06 -8.85 34.52
N ILE A 707 -5.04 -8.22 33.87
CA ILE A 707 -4.83 -7.30 32.76
C ILE A 707 -5.33 -5.93 33.14
N PHE A 708 -4.45 -4.94 33.02
CA PHE A 708 -4.70 -3.54 33.34
C PHE A 708 -4.64 -2.73 32.05
N PHE A 709 -5.73 -2.06 31.72
CA PHE A 709 -5.83 -1.21 30.54
C PHE A 709 -5.61 0.22 30.95
N ASN A 710 -4.57 0.88 30.45
CA ASN A 710 -4.50 2.34 30.51
C ASN A 710 -4.68 2.89 29.09
N CYS A 711 -4.87 4.20 28.93
CA CYS A 711 -5.14 4.75 27.59
C CYS A 711 -3.98 4.64 26.59
N GLU A 712 -2.75 4.37 27.03
CA GLU A 712 -1.55 4.34 26.19
C GLU A 712 -0.95 2.92 26.02
N GLU A 713 -1.23 2.01 26.96
CA GLU A 713 -0.63 0.69 27.14
C GLU A 713 -1.56 -0.32 27.84
N ILE A 714 -1.37 -1.59 27.49
CA ILE A 714 -1.98 -2.73 28.18
C ILE A 714 -0.89 -3.41 28.99
N ASN A 715 -1.12 -3.60 30.28
CA ASN A 715 -0.20 -4.27 31.20
C ASN A 715 -0.79 -5.59 31.65
N ILE A 716 -0.07 -6.68 31.39
CA ILE A 716 -0.50 -8.03 31.76
C ILE A 716 0.45 -8.53 32.83
N TYR A 717 -0.13 -8.93 33.94
CA TYR A 717 0.54 -9.65 35.00
C TYR A 717 0.18 -11.13 34.90
N ASP A 718 1.19 -11.98 34.80
CA ASP A 718 1.05 -13.43 34.87
C ASP A 718 1.43 -13.93 36.26
N ASN A 719 0.46 -14.50 36.98
CA ASN A 719 0.65 -14.97 38.34
C ASN A 719 1.48 -16.25 38.43
N GLU A 720 1.54 -17.07 37.37
CA GLU A 720 2.30 -18.33 37.40
C GLU A 720 3.80 -18.09 37.24
N SER A 721 4.18 -17.23 36.29
CA SER A 721 5.58 -16.88 36.03
C SER A 721 6.09 -15.68 36.83
N ASP A 722 5.21 -14.95 37.52
CA ASP A 722 5.49 -13.67 38.19
C ASP A 722 6.08 -12.60 37.25
N THR A 723 5.69 -12.65 35.97
CA THR A 723 6.18 -11.74 34.93
C THR A 723 5.15 -10.68 34.57
N TRP A 724 5.67 -9.50 34.23
CA TRP A 724 4.88 -8.41 33.68
C TRP A 724 5.20 -8.25 32.20
N THR A 725 4.17 -8.18 31.39
CA THR A 725 4.27 -7.94 29.95
C THR A 725 3.53 -6.65 29.64
N ALA A 726 4.28 -5.63 29.20
CA ALA A 726 3.71 -4.38 28.71
C ALA A 726 3.61 -4.43 27.19
N ILE A 727 2.46 -4.04 26.66
CA ILE A 727 2.22 -4.00 25.22
C ILE A 727 1.89 -2.56 24.83
N THR A 728 2.84 -1.92 24.15
CA THR A 728 2.77 -0.50 23.77
C THR A 728 2.02 -0.30 22.45
N LYS A 729 1.22 0.78 22.41
CA LYS A 729 0.33 1.28 21.33
C LYS A 729 -1.14 0.89 21.51
N THR A 730 -1.80 1.57 22.44
CA THR A 730 -3.25 1.82 22.32
C THR A 730 -3.46 3.28 21.91
N ASN A 731 -4.26 3.52 20.88
CA ASN A 731 -4.53 4.86 20.32
C ASN A 731 -5.42 5.72 21.23
N ASN A 732 -5.02 6.00 22.48
CA ASN A 732 -5.87 6.69 23.45
C ASN A 732 -7.28 6.11 23.47
N VAL A 733 -7.36 4.80 23.66
CA VAL A 733 -8.62 4.05 23.63
C VAL A 733 -9.22 4.06 25.02
N TYR A 734 -10.47 4.48 25.12
CA TYR A 734 -11.30 4.34 26.29
C TYR A 734 -12.05 3.00 26.22
N TYR A 735 -11.48 1.96 26.81
CA TYR A 735 -12.10 0.64 26.93
C TYR A 735 -13.33 0.72 27.86
N ARG A 736 -14.48 0.18 27.41
CA ARG A 736 -15.76 0.27 28.14
C ARG A 736 -16.51 -1.06 28.26
N ALA A 737 -16.25 -2.04 27.38
CA ALA A 737 -16.85 -3.36 27.41
C ALA A 737 -15.81 -4.47 27.10
N HIS A 738 -16.09 -5.70 27.50
CA HIS A 738 -15.26 -6.86 27.14
C HIS A 738 -16.10 -8.14 27.02
N ILE A 739 -15.65 -9.07 26.16
CA ILE A 739 -16.15 -10.44 26.04
C ILE A 739 -15.00 -11.39 26.39
N ILE A 740 -15.27 -12.40 27.20
CA ILE A 740 -14.31 -13.45 27.55
C ILE A 740 -14.80 -14.78 26.93
N GLN A 741 -13.96 -15.43 26.13
CA GLN A 741 -14.21 -16.75 25.54
C GLN A 741 -12.94 -17.62 25.67
N GLY A 742 -12.92 -18.54 26.63
CA GLY A 742 -11.75 -19.38 26.89
C GLY A 742 -10.51 -18.54 27.26
N SER A 743 -9.42 -18.68 26.50
CA SER A 743 -8.18 -17.90 26.64
C SER A 743 -8.19 -16.55 25.88
N LYS A 744 -9.29 -16.23 25.19
CA LYS A 744 -9.45 -15.00 24.40
C LYS A 744 -10.27 -13.97 25.16
N VAL A 745 -9.79 -12.73 25.17
CA VAL A 745 -10.53 -11.58 25.66
C VAL A 745 -10.64 -10.56 24.54
N THR A 746 -11.88 -10.21 24.21
CA THR A 746 -12.19 -9.17 23.25
C THR A 746 -12.59 -7.93 24.01
N PHE A 747 -11.74 -6.92 23.97
CA PHE A 747 -12.01 -5.60 24.53
C PHE A 747 -12.69 -4.73 23.52
N ILE A 748 -13.60 -3.91 24.01
CA ILE A 748 -14.33 -2.98 23.18
C ILE A 748 -14.29 -1.61 23.85
N GLY A 749 -13.73 -0.66 23.13
CA GLY A 749 -13.55 0.71 23.59
C GLY A 749 -13.90 1.68 22.49
N ASN A 750 -13.70 2.96 22.76
CA ASN A 750 -13.72 3.98 21.72
C ASN A 750 -12.36 4.68 21.65
N ASP A 751 -11.91 5.11 20.47
CA ASP A 751 -10.73 5.98 20.40
C ASP A 751 -11.03 7.42 20.90
N ALA A 752 -10.03 8.28 20.84
CA ALA A 752 -10.17 9.71 21.14
C ALA A 752 -11.21 10.46 20.28
N ASN A 753 -11.61 9.92 19.13
CA ASN A 753 -12.64 10.46 18.22
C ASN A 753 -14.01 9.78 18.41
N SER A 754 -14.14 8.91 19.40
CA SER A 754 -15.37 8.21 19.78
C SER A 754 -15.85 7.11 18.82
N TYR A 755 -15.02 6.60 17.90
CA TYR A 755 -15.42 5.44 17.11
C TYR A 755 -15.22 4.15 17.88
N PRO A 756 -16.10 3.16 17.72
CA PRO A 756 -15.96 1.86 18.35
C PRO A 756 -14.67 1.17 17.87
N LEU A 757 -13.94 0.63 18.81
CA LEU A 757 -12.77 -0.19 18.63
C LEU A 757 -13.00 -1.53 19.28
N VAL A 758 -12.77 -2.61 18.53
CA VAL A 758 -12.71 -3.95 19.08
C VAL A 758 -11.24 -4.37 19.09
N VAL A 759 -10.66 -4.64 20.25
CA VAL A 759 -9.31 -5.18 20.41
C VAL A 759 -9.39 -6.62 20.91
N LYS A 760 -8.91 -7.56 20.12
CA LYS A 760 -8.85 -8.97 20.51
C LYS A 760 -7.49 -9.30 21.09
N TYR A 761 -7.53 -10.08 22.16
CA TYR A 761 -6.36 -10.53 22.89
C TYR A 761 -6.45 -12.03 23.11
N GLU A 762 -5.42 -12.79 22.74
CA GLU A 762 -5.33 -14.21 23.07
C GLU A 762 -4.15 -14.45 24.00
N ILE A 763 -4.46 -15.00 25.16
CA ILE A 763 -3.53 -15.06 26.30
C ILE A 763 -2.52 -16.22 26.19
N LEU A 764 -2.66 -17.11 25.21
CA LEU A 764 -1.76 -18.26 25.02
C LEU A 764 -0.39 -17.90 24.43
N ALA A 765 -0.14 -16.64 24.02
CA ALA A 765 1.08 -16.28 23.29
C ALA A 765 1.64 -14.86 23.55
N ASP A 766 1.22 -14.15 24.61
CA ASP A 766 1.59 -12.74 24.88
C ASP A 766 1.42 -11.80 23.67
N LYS A 767 0.53 -12.16 22.73
CA LYS A 767 0.32 -11.47 21.45
C LYS A 767 -1.07 -10.87 21.38
N ILE A 768 -1.14 -9.59 20.99
CA ILE A 768 -2.40 -8.98 20.53
C ILE A 768 -2.75 -9.66 19.20
N LEU A 769 -3.80 -10.49 19.22
CA LEU A 769 -4.38 -11.05 18.00
C LEU A 769 -5.36 -10.04 17.44
N SER A 770 -4.84 -9.03 16.77
CA SER A 770 -5.59 -7.99 16.05
C SER A 770 -6.43 -7.05 16.92
N SER A 771 -6.19 -5.75 16.75
CA SER A 771 -7.18 -4.73 17.02
C SER A 771 -8.01 -4.52 15.76
N SER A 772 -9.26 -4.97 15.76
CA SER A 772 -10.28 -4.51 14.82
C SER A 772 -10.67 -3.07 15.14
N TYR A 773 -9.80 -2.14 14.74
CA TYR A 773 -10.17 -0.76 14.48
C TYR A 773 -10.45 -0.60 12.99
N ASP A 774 -11.73 -0.61 12.64
CA ASP A 774 -12.23 -0.10 11.37
C ASP A 774 -12.48 1.42 11.42
N ALA A 775 -11.65 2.15 12.18
CA ALA A 775 -11.53 3.60 12.02
C ALA A 775 -10.13 4.01 11.56
N ILE A 776 -10.18 4.79 10.50
CA ILE A 776 -9.12 5.52 9.83
C ILE A 776 -8.39 6.39 10.88
N ASN A 777 -7.14 6.05 11.28
CA ASN A 777 -5.97 6.95 11.20
C ASN A 777 -4.73 6.55 12.06
N ASN A 778 -3.56 6.72 11.44
CA ASN A 778 -2.31 7.25 11.99
C ASN A 778 -1.94 6.90 13.45
N SER A 779 -1.22 5.80 13.66
CA SER A 779 -0.42 5.65 14.89
C SER A 779 0.80 4.72 14.78
N ASP A 780 1.39 4.65 13.59
CA ASP A 780 2.78 4.24 13.48
C ASP A 780 3.71 5.44 13.66
N LYS A 781 3.71 6.02 14.86
CA LYS A 781 4.96 6.62 15.37
C LYS A 781 5.89 5.46 15.71
N PHE A 782 6.66 5.05 14.71
CA PHE A 782 7.81 4.18 14.90
C PHE A 782 8.91 4.95 15.65
N ASN A 783 9.57 4.28 16.58
CA ASN A 783 10.90 4.67 17.05
C ASN A 783 11.83 4.80 15.83
N LEU A 784 12.12 6.03 15.43
CA LEU A 784 13.10 6.40 14.40
C LEU A 784 14.51 6.42 14.99
N GLY A 785 14.91 5.30 15.59
CA GLY A 785 16.29 5.12 16.05
C GLY A 785 17.25 4.81 14.90
N GLU A 786 16.81 4.08 13.87
CA GLU A 786 17.75 3.55 12.87
C GLU A 786 17.09 3.24 11.52
N THR A 787 16.60 4.23 10.77
CA THR A 787 16.40 4.06 9.31
C THR A 787 17.36 5.00 8.60
N LYS A 788 18.43 4.44 8.01
CA LYS A 788 19.31 5.20 7.10
C LYS A 788 18.56 5.39 5.78
N ASN A 789 18.28 6.64 5.44
CA ASN A 789 17.60 7.06 4.21
C ASN A 789 18.49 6.82 2.97
N ILE A 790 17.92 6.74 1.76
CA ILE A 790 18.71 6.71 0.49
C ILE A 790 19.51 8.01 0.31
N PHE A 791 18.98 9.13 0.82
CA PHE A 791 19.54 10.47 0.75
C PHE A 791 19.75 11.04 2.17
N GLU A 792 20.84 11.78 2.41
CA GLU A 792 21.11 12.45 3.69
C GLU A 792 20.19 13.67 3.89
N THR A 793 19.49 14.15 2.84
CA THR A 793 18.52 15.26 2.90
C THR A 793 17.20 14.97 2.16
N ASN A 794 16.20 15.85 2.35
CA ASN A 794 14.77 15.66 2.01
C ASN A 794 14.47 15.77 0.49
N VAL A 795 13.98 14.70 -0.17
CA VAL A 795 13.57 14.68 -1.60
C VAL A 795 12.20 14.01 -1.76
N THR A 796 11.16 14.67 -2.29
CA THR A 796 9.78 14.11 -2.36
C THR A 796 9.47 13.28 -3.63
N ASN A 797 8.45 12.41 -3.61
CA ASN A 797 7.89 11.75 -4.79
C ASN A 797 6.38 12.08 -4.99
N LYS A 798 5.84 11.81 -6.19
CA LYS A 798 4.57 12.37 -6.71
C LYS A 798 3.28 11.77 -6.15
N GLU A 799 3.30 10.60 -5.52
CA GLU A 799 2.05 9.89 -5.19
C GLU A 799 1.35 10.38 -3.92
N GLY A 800 1.89 11.39 -3.20
CA GLY A 800 1.35 11.76 -1.88
C GLY A 800 1.49 10.66 -0.82
N ASN A 801 2.08 9.51 -1.22
CA ASN A 801 2.45 8.36 -0.41
C ASN A 801 3.91 8.42 0.06
N ALA A 802 4.60 9.55 -0.13
CA ALA A 802 5.83 9.88 0.60
C ALA A 802 6.03 11.41 0.67
N LYS A 803 5.60 12.05 1.75
CA LYS A 803 6.27 13.26 2.23
C LYS A 803 7.64 12.84 2.73
N LEU A 804 8.67 13.18 1.98
CA LEU A 804 10.01 13.37 2.50
C LEU A 804 10.09 14.84 2.98
N LEU A 805 9.34 15.07 4.06
CA LEU A 805 9.37 16.12 5.09
C LEU A 805 9.51 17.62 4.75
N TYR A 806 8.70 18.43 5.46
CA TYR A 806 8.69 19.90 5.51
C TYR A 806 9.31 20.38 6.83
N GLU A 807 10.06 21.48 6.81
CA GLU A 807 10.68 22.11 7.97
C GLU A 807 9.70 23.04 8.69
N ASN A 808 9.51 22.90 10.01
CA ASN A 808 8.77 23.90 10.80
C ASN A 808 9.60 24.28 12.05
N ASP A 809 9.83 25.59 12.19
CA ASP A 809 10.92 26.25 12.92
C ASP A 809 10.86 26.22 14.47
N SER A 810 10.25 25.22 15.11
CA SER A 810 10.12 25.26 16.59
C SER A 810 10.15 23.94 17.36
N THR A 811 10.21 22.75 16.72
CA THR A 811 10.20 21.47 17.48
C THR A 811 11.20 20.39 17.03
N LYS A 812 11.99 20.60 15.97
CA LYS A 812 12.98 19.60 15.46
C LYS A 812 12.47 18.13 15.51
N GLN A 813 11.22 17.87 15.13
CA GLN A 813 10.66 16.50 15.01
C GLN A 813 10.19 16.22 13.58
N LEU A 814 10.69 15.12 13.01
CA LEU A 814 10.43 14.61 11.65
C LEU A 814 9.14 13.74 11.63
N THR A 815 8.18 13.99 10.72
CA THR A 815 6.92 13.22 10.58
C THR A 815 6.64 12.73 9.15
N LEU A 816 6.96 11.47 8.85
CA LEU A 816 6.71 10.80 7.56
C LEU A 816 5.21 10.83 7.22
N LEU A 817 4.81 11.34 6.06
CA LEU A 817 3.42 11.33 5.59
C LEU A 817 3.37 10.61 4.26
N GLY A 818 3.34 9.29 4.37
CA GLY A 818 3.40 8.40 3.22
C GLY A 818 4.08 7.09 3.61
N GLY A 819 3.27 6.12 4.01
CA GLY A 819 3.76 4.84 4.47
C GLY A 819 4.30 4.03 3.31
N PHE A 820 5.63 3.93 3.22
CA PHE A 820 6.21 2.64 2.83
C PHE A 820 5.83 1.65 3.93
N LYS A 821 4.77 0.87 3.71
CA LYS A 821 4.40 -0.19 4.66
C LYS A 821 5.62 -1.09 4.84
N LYS A 822 5.84 -1.51 6.08
CA LYS A 822 6.96 -2.34 6.56
C LYS A 822 7.01 -3.75 5.97
N SER A 823 6.27 -4.02 4.90
CA SER A 823 6.34 -5.23 4.11
C SER A 823 6.23 -4.84 2.63
N LEU A 824 7.22 -5.26 1.86
CA LEU A 824 7.13 -5.40 0.40
C LEU A 824 6.09 -6.46 -0.03
N SER A 825 5.13 -6.80 0.84
CA SER A 825 4.10 -7.82 0.63
C SER A 825 2.83 -7.28 -0.01
N GLN A 826 2.84 -6.07 -0.56
CA GLN A 826 1.87 -5.61 -1.55
C GLN A 826 2.68 -4.82 -2.58
N GLN A 827 3.16 -5.54 -3.60
CA GLN A 827 3.74 -4.94 -4.80
C GLN A 827 2.80 -3.84 -5.29
N VAL A 828 3.33 -2.62 -5.36
CA VAL A 828 2.57 -1.39 -5.57
C VAL A 828 1.93 -1.44 -6.96
N ILE A 829 0.70 -1.95 -7.08
CA ILE A 829 -0.12 -1.86 -8.30
C ILE A 829 0.66 -2.32 -9.55
N ASN A 830 1.17 -3.55 -9.55
CA ASN A 830 1.93 -4.13 -10.68
C ASN A 830 3.27 -3.42 -11.01
N LYS A 831 3.92 -2.79 -10.03
CA LYS A 831 5.25 -2.17 -10.16
C LYS A 831 6.30 -2.99 -9.38
N PRO A 832 6.98 -3.96 -10.01
CA PRO A 832 8.03 -4.72 -9.34
C PRO A 832 9.29 -3.88 -9.16
N GLY A 833 9.53 -3.44 -7.93
CA GLY A 833 10.86 -3.01 -7.48
C GLY A 833 11.36 -1.63 -7.90
N TRP A 834 10.87 -1.06 -9.00
CA TRP A 834 11.31 0.24 -9.48
C TRP A 834 10.33 1.37 -9.12
N PHE A 835 10.86 2.59 -8.99
CA PHE A 835 10.08 3.76 -8.58
C PHE A 835 10.40 4.98 -9.43
N ILE A 836 9.43 5.89 -9.59
CA ILE A 836 9.64 7.19 -10.22
C ILE A 836 9.69 8.26 -9.13
N VAL A 837 10.81 8.96 -9.03
CA VAL A 837 11.04 10.04 -8.06
C VAL A 837 11.05 11.37 -8.81
N GLU A 838 10.31 12.36 -8.32
CA GLU A 838 10.30 13.71 -8.92
C GLU A 838 10.86 14.73 -7.92
N GLY A 839 12.05 15.26 -8.18
CA GLY A 839 12.58 16.44 -7.49
C GLY A 839 11.96 17.71 -8.05
N ASN A 840 11.39 18.56 -7.20
CA ASN A 840 10.87 19.88 -7.59
C ASN A 840 11.70 20.98 -6.93
N LEU A 841 12.48 21.73 -7.72
CA LEU A 841 13.20 22.91 -7.25
C LEU A 841 12.38 24.15 -7.60
N GLU A 842 11.54 24.60 -6.66
CA GLU A 842 10.64 25.75 -6.86
C GLU A 842 11.38 27.05 -7.22
N ARG A 843 12.66 27.17 -6.86
CA ARG A 843 13.49 28.35 -7.15
C ARG A 843 13.99 28.41 -8.60
N GLU A 844 14.10 27.29 -9.31
CA GLU A 844 14.70 27.24 -10.65
C GLU A 844 13.71 26.86 -11.76
N ASN A 845 12.46 26.51 -11.40
CA ASN A 845 11.43 26.08 -12.34
C ASN A 845 11.86 24.87 -13.20
N ILE A 846 12.82 24.08 -12.69
CA ILE A 846 13.32 22.84 -13.28
C ILE A 846 12.73 21.69 -12.44
N ARG A 847 12.05 20.78 -13.13
CA ARG A 847 11.60 19.50 -12.55
C ARG A 847 12.60 18.45 -12.95
N GLU A 848 12.92 17.54 -12.05
CA GLU A 848 13.77 16.38 -12.34
C GLU A 848 13.05 15.10 -11.98
N SER A 849 12.93 14.20 -12.93
CA SER A 849 12.34 12.89 -12.72
C SER A 849 13.44 11.84 -12.83
N PHE A 850 13.46 10.89 -11.91
CA PHE A 850 14.40 9.78 -11.90
C PHE A 850 13.68 8.44 -11.83
N LEU A 851 14.18 7.46 -12.58
CA LEU A 851 13.85 6.05 -12.41
C LEU A 851 14.82 5.44 -11.41
N LEU A 852 14.27 4.86 -10.35
CA LEU A 852 14.97 4.13 -9.31
C LEU A 852 14.87 2.63 -9.59
N LEU A 853 16.01 1.95 -9.70
CA LEU A 853 16.11 0.51 -9.96
C LEU A 853 16.85 -0.20 -8.80
N PRO A 854 16.27 -1.25 -8.20
CA PRO A 854 16.97 -2.08 -7.22
C PRO A 854 17.95 -3.03 -7.93
N LYS A 855 19.11 -3.32 -7.33
CA LYS A 855 20.15 -4.17 -7.96
C LYS A 855 20.20 -5.60 -7.43
N ASP A 856 19.86 -5.82 -6.16
CA ASP A 856 20.09 -7.13 -5.51
C ASP A 856 18.84 -8.01 -5.43
N TYR A 857 17.74 -7.60 -6.08
CA TYR A 857 16.44 -8.25 -5.90
C TYR A 857 15.70 -8.44 -7.22
N ASN A 858 15.43 -9.70 -7.56
CA ASN A 858 14.57 -10.05 -8.68
C ASN A 858 13.11 -10.04 -8.20
N LEU A 859 12.42 -8.91 -8.42
CA LEU A 859 11.03 -8.73 -8.03
C LEU A 859 10.12 -9.04 -9.23
N SER A 860 9.12 -9.92 -9.02
CA SER A 860 8.08 -10.23 -10.02
C SER A 860 6.86 -9.34 -9.84
N ALA A 861 6.01 -9.24 -10.86
CA ALA A 861 4.81 -8.43 -10.81
C ALA A 861 3.68 -9.14 -10.03
N ILE A 862 2.73 -8.38 -9.49
CA ILE A 862 1.63 -8.96 -8.69
C ILE A 862 0.71 -9.82 -9.56
N SER A 863 0.62 -9.50 -10.84
CA SER A 863 -0.07 -10.28 -11.88
C SER A 863 0.50 -11.69 -12.05
N GLU A 864 1.76 -11.90 -11.69
CA GLU A 864 2.46 -13.19 -11.80
C GLU A 864 2.41 -14.00 -10.52
N GLN A 865 2.36 -13.33 -9.37
CA GLN A 865 2.48 -13.97 -8.05
C GLN A 865 1.16 -14.10 -7.32
N SER A 866 0.05 -13.57 -7.84
CA SER A 866 -1.21 -13.56 -7.09
C SER A 866 -2.43 -13.92 -7.95
N THR A 867 -3.35 -14.62 -7.32
CA THR A 867 -4.75 -14.72 -7.75
C THR A 867 -5.62 -13.84 -6.87
N TYR A 868 -6.84 -13.55 -7.32
CA TYR A 868 -7.82 -12.84 -6.51
C TYR A 868 -9.05 -13.70 -6.23
N LYS A 869 -9.65 -13.50 -5.07
CA LYS A 869 -10.92 -14.10 -4.68
C LYS A 869 -11.84 -13.02 -4.12
N ILE A 870 -13.10 -13.05 -4.53
CA ILE A 870 -14.12 -12.16 -3.98
C ILE A 870 -14.83 -12.92 -2.85
N ASN A 871 -14.54 -12.54 -1.60
CA ASN A 871 -15.25 -13.06 -0.43
C ASN A 871 -16.59 -12.33 -0.32
N LYS A 872 -17.64 -12.94 -0.89
CA LYS A 872 -19.00 -12.38 -0.96
C LYS A 872 -19.66 -12.19 0.42
N SER A 873 -19.29 -12.99 1.41
CA SER A 873 -19.79 -12.87 2.79
C SER A 873 -19.17 -11.70 3.55
N GLU A 874 -17.91 -11.36 3.25
CA GLU A 874 -17.17 -10.30 3.94
C GLU A 874 -17.07 -9.00 3.13
N ASN A 875 -17.55 -8.96 1.89
CA ASN A 875 -17.36 -7.84 0.96
C ASN A 875 -15.86 -7.45 0.83
N LYS A 876 -14.99 -8.46 0.69
CA LYS A 876 -13.53 -8.27 0.56
C LYS A 876 -13.00 -8.87 -0.72
N LEU A 877 -12.03 -8.18 -1.31
CA LEU A 877 -11.14 -8.71 -2.33
C LEU A 877 -9.92 -9.29 -1.62
N GLU A 878 -9.74 -10.61 -1.69
CA GLU A 878 -8.59 -11.31 -1.12
C GLU A 878 -7.59 -11.60 -2.23
N PHE A 879 -6.30 -11.36 -1.99
CA PHE A 879 -5.22 -11.76 -2.88
C PHE A 879 -4.54 -12.99 -2.29
N GLU A 880 -4.40 -14.03 -3.10
CA GLU A 880 -3.74 -15.27 -2.70
C GLU A 880 -2.48 -15.48 -3.54
N TYR A 881 -1.36 -15.77 -2.88
CA TYR A 881 -0.08 -15.95 -3.55
C TYR A 881 0.01 -17.30 -4.25
N ILE A 882 0.53 -17.29 -5.48
CA ILE A 882 0.86 -18.49 -6.24
C ILE A 882 2.28 -18.91 -5.85
N GLY A 883 2.42 -19.85 -4.91
CA GLY A 883 3.72 -20.39 -4.46
C GLY A 883 4.18 -19.86 -3.10
N GLU A 884 5.49 -19.68 -2.91
CA GLU A 884 6.05 -19.20 -1.64
C GLU A 884 5.71 -17.73 -1.39
N THR A 885 5.27 -17.42 -0.17
CA THR A 885 5.00 -16.04 0.26
C THR A 885 6.26 -15.18 0.08
N PRO A 886 6.19 -14.00 -0.56
CA PRO A 886 7.35 -13.14 -0.76
C PRO A 886 8.08 -12.87 0.56
N LYS A 887 9.40 -13.10 0.58
CA LYS A 887 10.24 -12.78 1.75
C LYS A 887 10.05 -11.31 2.10
N LYS A 888 9.91 -11.03 3.39
CA LYS A 888 9.88 -9.66 3.89
C LYS A 888 11.24 -9.02 3.65
N LEU A 889 11.27 -8.06 2.73
CA LEU A 889 12.47 -7.35 2.34
C LEU A 889 12.67 -6.11 3.21
N ASP A 890 13.89 -5.92 3.73
CA ASP A 890 14.29 -4.70 4.45
C ASP A 890 15.00 -3.74 3.48
N PHE A 891 14.54 -2.49 3.45
CA PHE A 891 15.03 -1.45 2.54
C PHE A 891 16.49 -1.07 2.84
N LYS A 892 16.98 -1.35 4.06
CA LYS A 892 18.37 -1.09 4.48
C LYS A 892 19.40 -1.93 3.73
N ASP A 893 19.01 -3.12 3.30
CA ASP A 893 19.90 -4.09 2.65
C ASP A 893 19.86 -3.99 1.12
N MET A 894 19.11 -3.02 0.58
CA MET A 894 18.96 -2.83 -0.86
C MET A 894 19.98 -1.85 -1.44
N LYS A 895 20.57 -2.22 -2.58
CA LYS A 895 21.31 -1.30 -3.45
C LYS A 895 20.46 -0.77 -4.59
N PHE A 896 20.69 0.49 -4.93
CA PHE A 896 19.89 1.24 -5.88
C PHE A 896 20.71 1.90 -6.99
N SER A 897 20.11 1.97 -8.18
CA SER A 897 20.61 2.66 -9.37
C SER A 897 19.60 3.71 -9.81
N PHE A 898 20.08 4.90 -10.16
CA PHE A 898 19.24 6.01 -10.61
C PHE A 898 19.50 6.33 -12.08
N MET A 899 18.42 6.57 -12.83
CA MET A 899 18.47 7.03 -14.22
C MET A 899 17.58 8.28 -14.37
N ARG A 900 18.06 9.28 -15.09
CA ARG A 900 17.30 10.52 -15.31
C ARG A 900 16.27 10.35 -16.41
N LEU A 901 15.05 10.84 -16.17
CA LEU A 901 13.88 10.73 -17.05
C LEU A 901 13.47 12.04 -17.72
N ASN A 902 14.15 13.16 -17.45
CA ASN A 902 13.97 14.45 -18.11
C ASN A 902 15.29 15.26 -18.21
N ILE A 903 15.42 16.05 -19.28
CA ILE A 903 16.62 16.87 -19.57
C ILE A 903 16.24 18.25 -20.13
N THR A 904 15.09 18.79 -19.71
CA THR A 904 14.49 20.02 -20.29
C THR A 904 15.44 21.22 -20.27
N GLY A 905 16.18 21.43 -19.18
CA GLY A 905 17.16 22.52 -19.08
C GLY A 905 18.22 22.43 -20.17
N ASN A 906 18.83 21.26 -20.33
CA ASN A 906 19.84 21.02 -21.35
C ASN A 906 19.28 21.18 -22.78
N VAL A 907 18.04 20.76 -23.03
CA VAL A 907 17.38 20.93 -24.34
C VAL A 907 17.12 22.40 -24.64
N ARG A 908 16.74 23.20 -23.63
CA ARG A 908 16.60 24.67 -23.78
C ARG A 908 17.93 25.32 -24.16
N ASP A 909 19.02 24.90 -23.53
CA ASP A 909 20.37 25.42 -23.84
C ASP A 909 20.78 25.04 -25.26
N LEU A 910 20.55 23.80 -25.68
CA LEU A 910 20.78 23.35 -27.06
C LEU A 910 19.95 24.15 -28.06
N ARG A 911 18.68 24.42 -27.77
CA ARG A 911 17.81 25.26 -28.61
C ARG A 911 18.30 26.70 -28.67
N GLN A 912 18.78 27.28 -27.56
CA GLN A 912 19.35 28.63 -27.57
C GLN A 912 20.62 28.70 -28.42
N LYS A 913 21.50 27.69 -28.30
CA LYS A 913 22.68 27.56 -29.17
C LYS A 913 22.28 27.41 -30.65
N ALA A 914 21.21 26.65 -30.93
CA ALA A 914 20.64 26.51 -32.26
C ALA A 914 20.13 27.83 -32.82
N TYR A 915 19.36 28.58 -32.04
CA TYR A 915 18.87 29.90 -32.44
C TYR A 915 20.01 30.89 -32.72
N ALA A 916 21.08 30.82 -31.95
CA ALA A 916 22.20 31.76 -32.05
C ALA A 916 23.19 31.47 -33.20
N GLY A 917 23.17 30.29 -33.82
CA GLY A 917 24.14 29.96 -34.87
C GLY A 917 23.91 28.67 -35.66
N GLY A 918 22.70 28.12 -35.62
CA GLY A 918 22.29 26.94 -36.37
C GLY A 918 23.10 25.68 -36.03
N PRO A 919 23.09 24.68 -36.94
CA PRO A 919 23.77 23.40 -36.74
C PRO A 919 25.26 23.52 -36.37
N LYS A 920 25.95 24.56 -36.87
CA LYS A 920 27.38 24.81 -36.60
C LYS A 920 27.71 24.97 -35.12
N ARG A 921 26.81 25.56 -34.32
CA ARG A 921 27.02 25.74 -32.88
C ARG A 921 26.51 24.56 -32.05
N ILE A 922 25.54 23.82 -32.58
CA ILE A 922 24.92 22.70 -31.86
C ILE A 922 25.80 21.47 -31.95
N LEU A 923 26.34 21.15 -33.13
CA LEU A 923 27.02 19.89 -33.41
C LEU A 923 28.47 19.84 -32.90
N THR A 924 28.88 20.78 -32.05
CA THR A 924 30.22 20.79 -31.46
C THR A 924 30.33 19.81 -30.30
N LEU A 925 31.54 19.32 -30.02
CA LEU A 925 31.82 18.50 -28.84
C LEU A 925 31.48 19.23 -27.52
N GLU A 926 31.62 20.55 -27.47
CA GLU A 926 31.25 21.36 -26.31
C GLU A 926 29.75 21.29 -26.02
N SER A 927 28.92 21.35 -27.06
CA SER A 927 27.46 21.24 -26.94
C SER A 927 26.99 19.83 -26.56
N GLN A 928 27.79 18.81 -26.82
CA GLN A 928 27.53 17.43 -26.36
C GLN A 928 27.93 17.22 -24.89
N LYS A 929 28.78 18.09 -24.33
CA LYS A 929 29.27 18.06 -22.94
C LYS A 929 28.57 19.08 -22.04
N ILE A 930 27.36 19.51 -22.40
CA ILE A 930 26.58 20.40 -21.53
C ILE A 930 26.33 19.69 -20.20
N GLU A 931 26.72 20.36 -19.11
CA GLU A 931 26.55 19.82 -17.76
C GLU A 931 25.06 19.72 -17.41
N GLN A 932 24.72 18.61 -16.78
CA GLN A 932 23.46 18.39 -16.12
C GLN A 932 23.57 18.82 -14.66
N LEU A 933 22.40 19.09 -14.09
CA LEU A 933 22.22 19.35 -12.68
C LEU A 933 22.76 18.19 -11.83
N LYS A 934 23.88 18.40 -11.13
CA LYS A 934 24.62 17.38 -10.34
C LYS A 934 23.75 16.61 -9.36
N PHE A 935 23.89 15.29 -9.33
CA PHE A 935 23.08 14.42 -8.46
C PHE A 935 23.47 14.53 -6.97
N GLU A 936 24.70 14.93 -6.66
CA GLU A 936 25.24 15.10 -5.31
C GLU A 936 24.44 16.08 -4.44
N ARG A 937 23.68 17.00 -5.05
CA ARG A 937 22.81 17.91 -4.29
C ARG A 937 21.74 17.20 -3.49
N PHE A 938 21.43 15.95 -3.82
CA PHE A 938 20.50 15.11 -3.08
C PHE A 938 21.19 14.36 -1.94
N TYR A 939 22.51 14.53 -1.76
CA TYR A 939 23.30 13.89 -0.71
C TYR A 939 23.09 12.36 -0.68
N PRO A 940 23.37 11.62 -1.76
CA PRO A 940 23.12 10.18 -1.81
C PRO A 940 23.98 9.40 -0.81
N THR A 941 23.37 8.47 -0.10
CA THR A 941 24.06 7.54 0.82
C THR A 941 24.71 6.38 0.07
N ASN A 942 25.43 5.52 0.81
CA ASN A 942 26.10 4.31 0.29
C ASN A 942 25.13 3.21 -0.22
N SER A 943 23.82 3.41 -0.13
CA SER A 943 22.83 2.54 -0.78
C SER A 943 22.66 2.87 -2.27
N VAL A 944 23.09 4.06 -2.72
CA VAL A 944 23.14 4.42 -4.14
C VAL A 944 24.45 3.91 -4.75
N VAL A 945 24.35 2.88 -5.60
CA VAL A 945 25.50 2.24 -6.26
C VAL A 945 25.78 2.86 -7.62
N HIS A 946 24.75 3.27 -8.35
CA HIS A 946 24.89 3.97 -9.62
C HIS A 946 24.10 5.28 -9.61
N ARG A 947 24.81 6.37 -9.89
CA ARG A 947 24.26 7.73 -9.99
C ARG A 947 24.00 8.09 -11.46
N PRO A 948 23.03 8.97 -11.76
CA PRO A 948 22.87 9.52 -13.10
C PRO A 948 24.11 10.31 -13.50
N SER A 949 24.41 10.34 -14.80
CA SER A 949 25.51 11.14 -15.34
C SER A 949 25.31 12.64 -15.10
N ASP A 950 26.41 13.33 -14.81
CA ASP A 950 26.49 14.79 -14.77
C ASP A 950 26.61 15.41 -16.17
N LEU A 951 26.76 14.60 -17.23
CA LEU A 951 26.79 15.02 -18.63
C LEU A 951 25.63 14.39 -19.40
N LEU A 952 25.32 14.87 -20.60
CA LEU A 952 24.29 14.27 -21.47
C LEU A 952 24.52 12.75 -21.64
N ASP A 953 23.50 11.98 -21.30
CA ASP A 953 23.56 10.51 -21.30
C ASP A 953 23.03 9.93 -22.62
N PHE A 954 23.96 9.55 -23.49
CA PHE A 954 23.69 8.93 -24.80
C PHE A 954 23.16 7.48 -24.71
N SER A 955 23.18 6.88 -23.52
CA SER A 955 22.69 5.52 -23.24
C SER A 955 21.38 5.49 -22.43
N GLY A 956 21.00 6.62 -21.83
CA GLY A 956 19.84 6.75 -20.95
C GLY A 956 18.51 6.97 -21.68
N ALA A 957 17.53 7.49 -20.95
CA ALA A 957 16.14 7.63 -21.41
C ALA A 957 15.92 8.53 -22.63
N TYR A 958 16.88 9.40 -22.96
CA TYR A 958 16.87 10.25 -24.17
C TYR A 958 18.01 9.95 -25.13
N GLY A 959 18.75 8.84 -24.94
CA GLY A 959 19.85 8.46 -25.81
C GLY A 959 19.44 8.43 -27.30
N LEU A 960 18.26 7.90 -27.61
CA LEU A 960 17.70 7.89 -28.97
C LEU A 960 17.65 9.29 -29.60
N TYR A 961 17.14 10.28 -28.86
CA TYR A 961 17.02 11.67 -29.33
C TYR A 961 18.38 12.35 -29.51
N LEU A 962 19.33 12.06 -28.60
CA LEU A 962 20.68 12.62 -28.68
C LEU A 962 21.45 12.05 -29.88
N TRP A 963 21.35 10.73 -30.11
CA TRP A 963 21.88 10.10 -31.32
C TRP A 963 21.24 10.67 -32.60
N GLU A 964 19.95 11.00 -32.57
CA GLU A 964 19.30 11.68 -33.69
C GLU A 964 19.90 13.07 -33.95
N ILE A 965 20.01 13.91 -32.93
CA ILE A 965 20.54 15.27 -33.03
C ILE A 965 21.96 15.30 -33.60
N PHE A 966 22.85 14.50 -33.00
CA PHE A 966 24.29 14.62 -33.20
C PHE A 966 24.86 13.66 -34.25
N PHE A 967 24.17 12.56 -34.56
CA PHE A 967 24.64 11.57 -35.54
C PHE A 967 23.65 11.38 -36.71
N HIS A 968 22.39 11.04 -36.46
CA HIS A 968 21.48 10.66 -37.55
C HIS A 968 20.98 11.83 -38.40
N ILE A 969 20.76 13.02 -37.84
CA ILE A 969 20.38 14.19 -38.64
C ILE A 969 21.55 14.63 -39.54
N PRO A 970 22.78 14.82 -39.03
CA PRO A 970 23.91 15.18 -39.90
C PRO A 970 24.17 14.13 -40.99
N MET A 971 24.03 12.85 -40.64
CA MET A 971 24.20 11.75 -41.59
C MET A 971 23.13 11.74 -42.68
N LEU A 972 21.86 11.99 -42.33
CA LEU A 972 20.76 12.11 -43.30
C LEU A 972 20.97 13.30 -44.23
N THR A 973 21.33 14.47 -43.69
CA THR A 973 21.58 15.68 -44.47
C THR A 973 22.76 15.49 -45.42
N ALA A 974 23.86 14.92 -44.94
CA ALA A 974 25.03 14.62 -45.78
C ALA A 974 24.70 13.61 -46.89
N TRP A 975 23.95 12.56 -46.57
CA TRP A 975 23.51 11.56 -47.53
C TRP A 975 22.66 12.17 -48.65
N HIS A 976 21.69 13.03 -48.31
CA HIS A 976 20.84 13.67 -49.30
C HIS A 976 21.62 14.66 -50.17
N LEU A 977 22.47 15.51 -49.58
CA LEU A 977 23.34 16.43 -50.32
C LEU A 977 24.28 15.69 -51.28
N ASN A 978 24.80 14.53 -50.87
CA ASN A 978 25.64 13.70 -51.73
C ASN A 978 24.87 13.20 -52.96
N ARG A 979 23.59 12.85 -52.81
CA ARG A 979 22.73 12.42 -53.92
C ARG A 979 22.32 13.55 -54.85
N GLU A 980 22.14 14.76 -54.31
CA GLU A 980 21.95 16.00 -55.08
C GLU A 980 23.25 16.53 -55.70
N GLN A 981 24.37 15.79 -55.58
CA GLN A 981 25.70 16.15 -56.09
C GLN A 981 26.32 17.42 -55.48
N ASP A 982 25.79 17.94 -54.37
CA ASP A 982 26.45 18.97 -53.56
C ASP A 982 27.46 18.33 -52.59
N PHE A 983 28.53 17.80 -53.17
CA PHE A 983 29.54 17.06 -52.44
C PHE A 983 30.30 17.91 -51.42
N ALA A 984 30.52 19.19 -51.71
CA ALA A 984 31.27 20.09 -50.85
C ALA A 984 30.50 20.38 -49.54
N THR A 985 29.19 20.60 -49.64
CA THR A 985 28.33 20.79 -48.47
C THR A 985 28.11 19.46 -47.75
N ALA A 986 27.89 18.34 -48.46
CA ALA A 986 27.81 17.01 -47.87
C ALA A 986 29.04 16.67 -47.02
N ARG A 987 30.25 16.98 -47.51
CA ARG A 987 31.50 16.80 -46.76
C ARG A 987 31.51 17.57 -45.44
N LYS A 988 31.06 18.84 -45.43
CA LYS A 988 30.97 19.63 -44.19
C LYS A 988 30.04 18.98 -43.18
N TRP A 989 28.96 18.36 -43.63
CA TRP A 989 28.03 17.65 -42.75
C TRP A 989 28.61 16.38 -42.15
N TYR A 990 29.35 15.59 -42.94
CA TYR A 990 30.11 14.46 -42.37
C TYR A 990 31.17 14.93 -41.36
N GLN A 991 31.79 16.10 -41.58
CA GLN A 991 32.78 16.68 -40.66
C GLN A 991 32.22 17.08 -39.29
N TYR A 992 30.90 17.20 -39.13
CA TYR A 992 30.31 17.36 -37.79
C TYR A 992 30.34 16.06 -36.96
N ILE A 993 30.59 14.91 -37.59
CA ILE A 993 30.73 13.61 -36.91
C ILE A 993 32.20 13.16 -36.92
N PHE A 994 32.86 13.25 -38.07
CA PHE A 994 34.23 12.83 -38.28
C PHE A 994 35.00 13.87 -39.11
N ASN A 995 35.89 14.60 -38.46
CA ASN A 995 36.74 15.60 -39.08
C ASN A 995 38.23 15.20 -39.02
N PRO A 996 38.78 14.59 -40.07
CA PRO A 996 40.17 14.14 -40.09
C PRO A 996 41.20 15.28 -40.13
N THR A 997 40.78 16.56 -40.23
CA THR A 997 41.71 17.70 -40.20
C THR A 997 41.93 18.26 -38.80
N ASN A 998 41.17 17.81 -37.80
CA ASN A 998 41.30 18.24 -36.41
C ASN A 998 42.20 17.26 -35.63
N ASP A 999 42.87 17.73 -34.58
CA ASP A 999 43.68 16.87 -33.68
C ASP A 999 42.86 15.72 -33.08
N LYS A 1000 41.59 15.99 -32.77
CA LYS A 1000 40.59 14.98 -32.40
C LYS A 1000 39.69 14.74 -33.61
N ALA A 1001 39.85 13.60 -34.26
CA ALA A 1001 39.11 13.32 -35.50
C ALA A 1001 37.61 13.08 -35.24
N TRP A 1002 37.26 12.42 -34.13
CA TRP A 1002 35.86 12.22 -33.76
C TRP A 1002 35.25 13.48 -33.16
N GLN A 1003 34.16 13.94 -33.76
CA GLN A 1003 33.37 15.09 -33.33
C GLN A 1003 32.04 14.67 -32.67
N PHE A 1004 31.81 13.37 -32.52
CA PHE A 1004 30.70 12.77 -31.80
C PHE A 1004 31.21 12.10 -30.52
N LEU A 1005 30.66 12.51 -29.37
CA LEU A 1005 31.18 12.16 -28.05
C LEU A 1005 31.21 10.64 -27.81
N PRO A 1006 30.18 9.85 -28.14
CA PRO A 1006 30.23 8.39 -27.99
C PRO A 1006 31.37 7.69 -28.76
N PHE A 1007 31.84 8.25 -29.88
CA PHE A 1007 32.98 7.67 -30.63
C PHE A 1007 34.33 8.14 -30.05
N GLU A 1008 34.40 9.36 -29.54
CA GLU A 1008 35.60 9.87 -28.87
C GLU A 1008 35.88 9.12 -27.55
N GLU A 1009 34.84 8.81 -26.76
CA GLU A 1009 34.96 8.07 -25.49
C GLU A 1009 35.20 6.56 -25.69
N HIS A 1010 34.88 6.02 -26.86
CA HIS A 1010 35.10 4.61 -27.18
C HIS A 1010 36.60 4.25 -27.36
N ASN A 1011 37.47 5.26 -27.51
CA ASN A 1011 38.82 5.10 -28.06
C ASN A 1011 39.98 4.96 -27.03
N SER A 1012 39.73 4.50 -25.80
CA SER A 1012 40.80 4.18 -24.84
C SER A 1012 40.80 2.69 -24.45
N ASP A 1013 41.81 1.99 -24.99
CA ASP A 1013 42.42 0.73 -24.53
C ASP A 1013 41.85 -0.64 -24.92
N ASN A 1014 40.73 -0.77 -25.65
CA ASN A 1014 40.14 -2.12 -25.83
C ASN A 1014 39.54 -2.44 -27.21
N ILE A 1015 40.17 -2.02 -28.31
CA ILE A 1015 39.74 -2.43 -29.68
C ILE A 1015 39.92 -3.95 -29.91
N VAL A 1016 40.89 -4.58 -29.24
CA VAL A 1016 41.10 -6.04 -29.32
C VAL A 1016 40.14 -6.77 -28.38
N ALA A 1017 39.82 -6.19 -27.22
CA ALA A 1017 38.82 -6.76 -26.32
C ALA A 1017 37.40 -6.59 -26.86
N SER A 1018 37.04 -5.54 -27.60
CA SER A 1018 35.69 -5.37 -28.17
C SER A 1018 35.39 -6.28 -29.36
N LEU A 1019 36.42 -6.90 -29.95
CA LEU A 1019 36.28 -7.99 -30.92
C LEU A 1019 36.15 -9.37 -30.24
N SER A 1020 36.51 -9.49 -28.95
CA SER A 1020 36.34 -10.70 -28.13
C SER A 1020 35.20 -10.61 -27.11
N ASP A 1021 34.81 -9.40 -26.70
CA ASP A 1021 33.63 -9.05 -25.90
C ASP A 1021 32.42 -9.11 -26.81
N THR A 1022 32.12 -10.32 -27.25
CA THR A 1022 30.72 -10.71 -27.39
C THR A 1022 30.16 -10.81 -25.97
N GLN A 1023 29.98 -9.66 -25.31
CA GLN A 1023 29.07 -9.59 -24.17
C GLN A 1023 27.72 -10.03 -24.71
N THR A 1024 27.40 -11.28 -24.38
CA THR A 1024 26.11 -11.95 -24.45
C THR A 1024 24.97 -10.94 -24.39
N THR A 1025 24.57 -10.49 -25.58
CA THR A 1025 23.40 -9.67 -25.78
C THR A 1025 22.38 -10.61 -26.36
N THR A 1026 21.43 -10.95 -25.51
CA THR A 1026 20.22 -11.74 -25.77
C THR A 1026 19.74 -11.56 -27.22
N GLU A 1027 19.98 -12.57 -28.06
CA GLU A 1027 19.50 -12.66 -29.44
C GLU A 1027 17.96 -12.68 -29.56
N LEU A 1028 17.25 -12.69 -28.43
CA LEU A 1028 15.90 -13.21 -28.35
C LEU A 1028 14.76 -12.27 -28.75
N ALA A 1029 15.00 -11.02 -29.18
CA ALA A 1029 14.00 -10.29 -29.98
C ALA A 1029 14.50 -8.96 -30.57
N ILE A 1030 15.61 -9.03 -31.30
CA ILE A 1030 15.98 -8.00 -32.27
C ILE A 1030 15.49 -8.51 -33.61
N ASP A 1031 14.78 -7.68 -34.36
CA ASP A 1031 14.46 -7.97 -35.76
C ASP A 1031 15.77 -8.35 -36.46
N PRO A 1032 15.94 -9.62 -36.88
CA PRO A 1032 17.20 -10.13 -37.41
C PRO A 1032 17.59 -9.47 -38.74
N PHE A 1033 16.72 -8.60 -39.27
CA PHE A 1033 16.88 -7.83 -40.48
C PHE A 1033 16.97 -6.31 -40.24
N ASP A 1034 17.02 -5.83 -38.99
CA ASP A 1034 17.22 -4.40 -38.68
C ASP A 1034 18.71 -4.07 -38.43
N PRO A 1035 19.42 -3.47 -39.41
CA PRO A 1035 20.84 -3.18 -39.29
C PRO A 1035 21.14 -2.14 -38.20
N TYR A 1036 20.20 -1.24 -37.87
CA TYR A 1036 20.44 -0.21 -36.85
C TYR A 1036 20.42 -0.79 -35.45
N THR A 1037 19.47 -1.69 -35.17
CA THR A 1037 19.38 -2.34 -33.87
C THR A 1037 20.60 -3.23 -33.61
N ILE A 1038 21.07 -3.93 -34.65
CA ILE A 1038 22.31 -4.73 -34.61
C ILE A 1038 23.55 -3.82 -34.45
N ALA A 1039 23.68 -2.76 -35.25
CA ALA A 1039 24.81 -1.82 -35.16
C ALA A 1039 24.90 -1.12 -33.80
N LYS A 1040 23.78 -0.92 -33.09
CA LYS A 1040 23.78 -0.33 -31.75
C LYS A 1040 24.49 -1.20 -30.71
N GLN A 1041 24.56 -2.51 -30.92
CA GLN A 1041 25.33 -3.42 -30.08
C GLN A 1041 26.84 -3.28 -30.31
N HIS A 1042 27.24 -2.77 -31.48
CA HIS A 1042 28.62 -2.61 -31.90
C HIS A 1042 28.87 -1.18 -32.41
N VAL A 1043 29.21 -0.25 -31.52
CA VAL A 1043 29.46 1.16 -31.85
C VAL A 1043 30.42 1.33 -33.04
N THR A 1044 31.40 0.43 -33.19
CA THR A 1044 32.34 0.37 -34.31
C THR A 1044 31.68 0.26 -35.69
N SER A 1045 30.48 -0.31 -35.79
CA SER A 1045 29.73 -0.36 -37.04
C SER A 1045 29.27 1.02 -37.49
N PHE A 1046 28.88 1.91 -36.55
CA PHE A 1046 28.56 3.30 -36.90
C PHE A 1046 29.81 4.11 -37.26
N GLU A 1047 30.94 3.88 -36.58
CA GLU A 1047 32.24 4.49 -36.89
C GLU A 1047 32.72 4.11 -38.31
N LYS A 1048 32.65 2.82 -38.65
CA LYS A 1048 32.98 2.36 -40.01
C LYS A 1048 32.05 2.97 -41.04
N TYR A 1049 30.75 3.02 -40.75
CA TYR A 1049 29.76 3.55 -41.67
C TYR A 1049 30.02 5.02 -42.04
N ILE A 1050 30.29 5.90 -41.07
CA ILE A 1050 30.61 7.30 -41.37
C ILE A 1050 31.91 7.43 -42.18
N ILE A 1051 32.93 6.63 -41.89
CA ILE A 1051 34.19 6.62 -42.65
C ILE A 1051 33.94 6.17 -44.10
N ILE A 1052 33.19 5.08 -44.29
CA ILE A 1052 32.79 4.57 -45.62
C ILE A 1052 32.05 5.66 -46.40
N SER A 1053 31.07 6.32 -45.79
CA SER A 1053 30.29 7.37 -46.44
C SER A 1053 31.11 8.61 -46.76
N TYR A 1054 32.04 9.01 -45.88
CA TYR A 1054 32.95 10.13 -46.13
C TYR A 1054 33.88 9.84 -47.33
N ILE A 1055 34.45 8.64 -47.38
CA ILE A 1055 35.32 8.21 -48.49
C ILE A 1055 34.52 8.13 -49.79
N ASN A 1056 33.33 7.53 -49.77
CA ASN A 1056 32.46 7.48 -50.95
C ASN A 1056 32.10 8.89 -51.44
N ASN A 1057 31.83 9.85 -50.55
CA ASN A 1057 31.62 11.25 -50.94
C ASN A 1057 32.82 11.87 -51.67
N LEU A 1058 34.05 11.60 -51.22
CA LEU A 1058 35.26 12.05 -51.92
C LEU A 1058 35.41 11.40 -53.29
N ILE A 1059 35.12 10.10 -53.38
CA ILE A 1059 35.17 9.33 -54.64
C ILE A 1059 34.10 9.86 -55.61
N ASP A 1060 32.85 10.00 -55.18
CA ASP A 1060 31.74 10.47 -56.01
C ASP A 1060 32.00 11.91 -56.53
N TRP A 1061 32.56 12.77 -55.66
CA TRP A 1061 32.98 14.12 -56.05
C TRP A 1061 34.12 14.09 -57.07
N GLY A 1062 35.12 13.24 -56.83
CA GLY A 1062 36.20 12.99 -57.78
C GLY A 1062 35.68 12.49 -59.13
N ASP A 1063 34.76 11.53 -59.13
CA ASP A 1063 34.17 10.92 -60.33
C ASP A 1063 33.39 11.97 -61.14
N MET A 1064 32.62 12.84 -60.47
CA MET A 1064 31.94 13.97 -61.14
C MET A 1064 32.92 14.95 -61.79
N LEU A 1065 34.01 15.30 -61.10
CA LEU A 1065 35.03 16.23 -61.63
C LEU A 1065 35.84 15.58 -62.77
N PHE A 1066 36.17 14.30 -62.62
CA PHE A 1066 36.84 13.51 -63.66
C PHE A 1066 36.03 13.48 -64.94
N ALA A 1067 34.70 13.29 -64.85
CA ALA A 1067 33.80 13.31 -65.99
C ALA A 1067 33.74 14.66 -66.75
N LYS A 1068 34.13 15.79 -66.12
CA LYS A 1068 34.16 17.10 -66.80
C LYS A 1068 35.34 17.25 -67.78
N GLY A 1069 36.44 16.53 -67.56
CA GLY A 1069 37.58 16.48 -68.47
C GLY A 1069 38.42 17.76 -68.62
N SER A 1070 38.20 18.82 -67.83
CA SER A 1070 39.08 20.00 -67.84
C SER A 1070 40.34 19.77 -67.00
N TRP A 1071 41.45 20.44 -67.35
CA TRP A 1071 42.72 20.31 -66.62
C TRP A 1071 42.59 20.64 -65.13
N GLU A 1072 41.85 21.70 -64.80
CA GLU A 1072 41.59 22.10 -63.42
C GLU A 1072 40.73 21.07 -62.68
N ALA A 1073 39.72 20.50 -63.34
CA ALA A 1073 38.84 19.48 -62.76
C ALA A 1073 39.58 18.16 -62.49
N LEU A 1074 40.47 17.74 -63.40
CA LEU A 1074 41.31 16.56 -63.22
C LEU A 1074 42.30 16.72 -62.05
N ASN A 1075 42.91 17.90 -61.90
CA ASN A 1075 43.77 18.18 -60.74
C ASN A 1075 42.99 18.12 -59.42
N GLN A 1076 41.77 18.69 -59.38
CA GLN A 1076 40.92 18.62 -58.20
C GLN A 1076 40.47 17.19 -57.88
N ALA A 1077 40.07 16.40 -58.89
CA ALA A 1077 39.71 14.99 -58.73
C ALA A 1077 40.88 14.17 -58.18
N THR A 1078 42.10 14.40 -58.69
CA THR A 1078 43.32 13.74 -58.19
C THR A 1078 43.52 13.99 -56.70
N MET A 1079 43.36 15.25 -56.25
CA MET A 1079 43.49 15.59 -54.82
C MET A 1079 42.43 14.92 -53.94
N LEU A 1080 41.22 14.74 -54.45
CA LEU A 1080 40.15 14.04 -53.72
C LEU A 1080 40.43 12.54 -53.59
N TYR A 1081 40.90 11.88 -54.65
CA TYR A 1081 41.27 10.46 -54.61
C TYR A 1081 42.48 10.20 -53.71
N ILE A 1082 43.50 11.06 -53.74
CA ILE A 1082 44.64 10.96 -52.82
C ILE A 1082 44.16 11.10 -51.37
N ARG A 1083 43.27 12.06 -51.07
CA ARG A 1083 42.71 12.19 -49.73
C ARG A 1083 41.91 10.96 -49.30
N ALA A 1084 41.15 10.34 -50.21
CA ALA A 1084 40.44 9.10 -49.93
C ALA A 1084 41.43 7.95 -49.63
N TRP A 1085 42.53 7.87 -50.38
CA TRP A 1085 43.61 6.90 -50.16
C TRP A 1085 44.30 7.10 -48.80
N ASP A 1086 44.66 8.33 -48.45
CA ASP A 1086 45.32 8.66 -47.19
C ASP A 1086 44.46 8.32 -45.98
N LEU A 1087 43.13 8.49 -46.09
CA LEU A 1087 42.17 8.11 -45.03
C LEU A 1087 42.01 6.60 -44.88
N LEU A 1088 42.05 5.85 -45.98
CA LEU A 1088 42.01 4.39 -45.96
C LEU A 1088 43.31 3.81 -45.39
N GLY A 1089 44.45 4.45 -45.63
CA GLY A 1089 45.75 3.94 -45.25
C GLY A 1089 46.14 2.66 -46.01
N PRO A 1090 47.15 1.92 -45.53
CA PRO A 1090 47.61 0.71 -46.21
C PRO A 1090 46.51 -0.36 -46.25
N LYS A 1091 46.35 -1.01 -47.41
CA LYS A 1091 45.37 -2.09 -47.58
C LYS A 1091 45.62 -3.21 -46.56
N PRO A 1092 44.58 -3.72 -45.86
CA PRO A 1092 44.73 -4.81 -44.91
C PRO A 1092 45.39 -6.05 -45.54
N ILE A 1093 46.30 -6.69 -44.80
CA ILE A 1093 47.01 -7.88 -45.26
C ILE A 1093 46.06 -9.07 -45.24
N LYS A 1094 45.83 -9.69 -46.40
CA LYS A 1094 45.07 -10.94 -46.50
C LYS A 1094 45.86 -12.06 -45.82
N LYS A 1095 45.40 -12.55 -44.67
CA LYS A 1095 46.07 -13.62 -43.87
C LYS A 1095 46.02 -15.02 -44.49
N GLY A 1096 45.55 -15.16 -45.74
CA GLY A 1096 45.40 -16.45 -46.44
C GLY A 1096 44.12 -17.19 -46.03
N ASN A 1097 43.82 -18.30 -46.73
CA ASN A 1097 42.75 -19.21 -46.31
C ASN A 1097 43.25 -20.00 -45.10
N PHE A 1098 42.49 -20.05 -44.01
CA PHE A 1098 42.79 -20.99 -42.93
C PHE A 1098 42.63 -22.42 -43.48
N SER A 1099 43.71 -23.19 -43.43
CA SER A 1099 43.68 -24.62 -43.76
C SER A 1099 43.24 -25.37 -42.52
N VAL A 1100 41.95 -25.70 -42.46
CA VAL A 1100 41.40 -26.52 -41.37
C VAL A 1100 41.33 -27.96 -41.86
N GLN A 1101 41.89 -28.89 -41.09
CA GLN A 1101 41.85 -30.31 -41.43
C GLN A 1101 40.40 -30.82 -41.31
N PRO A 1102 39.89 -31.62 -42.27
CA PRO A 1102 38.57 -32.22 -42.17
C PRO A 1102 38.45 -33.05 -40.88
N GLN A 1103 37.57 -32.63 -39.97
CA GLN A 1103 37.24 -33.37 -38.75
C GLN A 1103 35.85 -33.98 -38.90
N SER A 1104 35.70 -35.22 -38.46
CA SER A 1104 34.41 -35.91 -38.34
C SER A 1104 33.61 -35.38 -37.15
N PHE A 1105 32.29 -35.58 -37.18
CA PHE A 1105 31.36 -35.13 -36.14
C PHE A 1105 31.74 -35.60 -34.73
N ASN A 1106 32.36 -36.78 -34.58
CA ASN A 1106 32.80 -37.32 -33.28
C ASN A 1106 34.17 -36.78 -32.84
N GLU A 1107 34.98 -36.28 -33.77
CA GLU A 1107 36.28 -35.66 -33.49
C GLU A 1107 36.10 -34.19 -33.03
N LEU A 1108 34.98 -33.57 -33.41
CA LEU A 1108 34.42 -32.40 -32.76
C LEU A 1108 33.74 -32.90 -31.47
N LYS A 1109 34.32 -32.67 -30.28
CA LYS A 1109 33.79 -33.27 -29.05
C LYS A 1109 32.31 -32.86 -28.81
N PRO A 1110 31.42 -33.77 -28.37
CA PRO A 1110 29.96 -33.61 -28.54
C PRO A 1110 29.25 -32.76 -27.47
N HIS A 1111 29.95 -32.07 -26.58
CA HIS A 1111 29.31 -31.13 -25.66
C HIS A 1111 28.91 -29.83 -26.35
N ASP A 1112 29.42 -29.56 -27.54
CA ASP A 1112 29.32 -28.25 -28.19
C ASP A 1112 28.20 -28.12 -29.22
N LEU A 1113 27.46 -29.19 -29.57
CA LEU A 1113 26.54 -29.15 -30.73
C LEU A 1113 25.10 -28.77 -30.40
N LEU A 1114 24.59 -29.19 -29.24
CA LEU A 1114 23.37 -28.59 -28.68
C LEU A 1114 23.67 -27.19 -28.11
N GLN A 1115 24.93 -26.89 -27.80
CA GLN A 1115 25.37 -25.54 -27.47
C GLN A 1115 25.54 -24.64 -28.73
N LEU A 1116 25.86 -25.19 -29.90
CA LEU A 1116 26.06 -24.43 -31.14
C LEU A 1116 24.77 -23.85 -31.73
N GLU A 1117 23.62 -24.50 -31.53
CA GLU A 1117 22.30 -23.97 -31.96
C GLU A 1117 21.41 -23.53 -30.78
N THR A 1118 21.75 -23.89 -29.53
CA THR A 1118 20.92 -23.64 -28.34
C THR A 1118 21.65 -22.93 -27.17
N GLU A 1119 22.95 -22.59 -27.27
CA GLU A 1119 23.67 -21.70 -26.32
C GLU A 1119 23.94 -20.28 -26.85
N LEU A 1120 22.87 -19.66 -27.32
CA LEU A 1120 22.62 -18.24 -27.08
C LEU A 1120 21.32 -18.23 -26.25
N PRO A 1121 21.29 -17.96 -24.91
CA PRO A 1121 22.14 -17.07 -24.11
C PRO A 1121 22.63 -17.58 -22.71
N SER A 1122 23.80 -17.04 -22.32
CA SER A 1122 24.37 -16.81 -20.97
C SER A 1122 23.66 -17.31 -19.70
N GLY A 1123 24.29 -18.29 -19.06
CA GLY A 1123 25.14 -18.05 -17.87
C GLY A 1123 24.48 -18.16 -16.49
N SER A 1124 25.05 -19.01 -15.62
CA SER A 1124 25.13 -18.77 -14.17
C SER A 1124 26.19 -19.64 -13.48
N GLN A 1125 27.19 -18.95 -12.94
CA GLN A 1125 28.06 -19.27 -11.78
C GLN A 1125 28.49 -20.72 -11.52
N LEU A 1126 29.81 -20.93 -11.53
CA LEU A 1126 30.50 -21.35 -10.32
C LEU A 1126 31.82 -20.59 -10.18
N ALA A 1127 32.05 -20.05 -8.99
CA ALA A 1127 33.34 -19.51 -8.59
C ALA A 1127 34.40 -20.62 -8.62
N VAL A 1128 35.50 -20.30 -9.30
CA VAL A 1128 36.80 -20.98 -9.37
C VAL A 1128 36.97 -22.22 -8.47
N GLN A 1129 36.86 -23.41 -9.08
CA GLN A 1129 37.75 -24.58 -8.92
C GLN A 1129 37.18 -25.78 -9.69
N SER A 1130 37.44 -25.86 -10.99
CA SER A 1130 37.52 -27.11 -11.76
C SER A 1130 37.96 -26.75 -13.18
N ASP A 1131 38.79 -27.61 -13.76
CA ASP A 1131 39.18 -27.56 -15.16
C ASP A 1131 37.94 -27.46 -16.06
N GLU A 1132 38.05 -26.71 -17.16
CA GLU A 1132 37.04 -26.53 -18.23
C GLU A 1132 36.11 -25.31 -18.14
N ALA A 1133 36.68 -24.11 -18.30
CA ALA A 1133 35.99 -23.02 -19.00
C ALA A 1133 36.18 -23.22 -20.50
N HIS A 1134 35.10 -23.39 -21.26
CA HIS A 1134 35.14 -23.60 -22.70
C HIS A 1134 34.72 -22.33 -23.46
N ASP A 1135 35.72 -21.75 -24.11
CA ASP A 1135 35.66 -20.63 -25.06
C ASP A 1135 34.82 -20.97 -26.31
N LEU A 1136 33.85 -20.13 -26.66
CA LEU A 1136 33.21 -20.09 -27.98
C LEU A 1136 34.19 -19.73 -29.13
N ILE A 1137 35.40 -19.28 -28.81
CA ILE A 1137 36.52 -19.12 -29.75
C ILE A 1137 37.04 -20.48 -30.25
N LYS A 1138 36.71 -21.61 -29.60
CA LYS A 1138 37.19 -22.93 -30.05
C LYS A 1138 36.61 -23.40 -31.38
N TYR A 1139 35.41 -22.97 -31.78
CA TYR A 1139 34.73 -23.49 -32.99
C TYR A 1139 34.56 -22.49 -34.13
N SER A 1140 34.67 -21.17 -33.89
CA SER A 1140 34.83 -20.16 -34.95
C SER A 1140 36.14 -20.31 -35.73
N ASN A 1141 37.10 -21.07 -35.19
CA ASN A 1141 38.33 -21.42 -35.87
C ASN A 1141 38.14 -22.48 -36.98
N TYR A 1142 37.02 -23.20 -37.03
CA TYR A 1142 36.76 -24.19 -38.08
C TYR A 1142 36.07 -23.58 -39.32
N PHE A 1143 35.11 -22.66 -39.11
CA PHE A 1143 34.43 -21.92 -40.17
C PHE A 1143 34.78 -20.43 -40.06
N CYS A 1144 35.70 -19.93 -40.88
CA CYS A 1144 36.15 -18.54 -40.82
C CYS A 1144 34.99 -17.56 -41.02
N THR A 1145 34.99 -16.46 -40.25
CA THR A 1145 34.19 -15.28 -40.60
C THR A 1145 34.63 -14.80 -41.98
N PRO A 1146 33.70 -14.60 -42.94
CA PRO A 1146 34.07 -14.08 -44.26
C PRO A 1146 34.77 -12.71 -44.13
N GLU A 1147 35.31 -12.22 -45.24
CA GLU A 1147 35.86 -10.85 -45.28
C GLU A 1147 34.75 -9.87 -45.69
N ASN A 1148 34.74 -8.66 -45.12
CA ASN A 1148 33.83 -7.60 -45.57
C ASN A 1148 34.26 -7.08 -46.95
N LYS A 1149 33.80 -7.76 -48.02
CA LYS A 1149 34.14 -7.44 -49.41
C LYS A 1149 33.78 -6.00 -49.80
N SER A 1150 32.67 -5.46 -49.26
CA SER A 1150 32.24 -4.09 -49.56
C SER A 1150 33.21 -3.06 -49.00
N PHE A 1151 33.70 -3.28 -47.77
CA PHE A 1151 34.67 -2.39 -47.13
C PHE A 1151 36.05 -2.51 -47.77
N ILE A 1152 36.56 -3.72 -47.96
CA ILE A 1152 37.88 -3.97 -48.59
C ILE A 1152 37.91 -3.49 -50.05
N GLY A 1153 36.78 -3.60 -50.76
CA GLY A 1153 36.65 -3.10 -52.13
C GLY A 1153 36.81 -1.58 -52.26
N LEU A 1154 36.81 -0.80 -51.18
CA LEU A 1154 37.09 0.64 -51.24
C LEU A 1154 38.53 0.93 -51.67
N TRP A 1155 39.51 0.15 -51.20
CA TRP A 1155 40.90 0.29 -51.65
C TRP A 1155 41.02 0.04 -53.15
N ASP A 1156 40.38 -1.01 -53.65
CA ASP A 1156 40.40 -1.36 -55.08
C ASP A 1156 39.76 -0.27 -55.92
N LYS A 1157 38.66 0.34 -55.44
CA LYS A 1157 38.02 1.47 -56.12
C LYS A 1157 38.93 2.69 -56.19
N VAL A 1158 39.55 3.10 -55.08
CA VAL A 1158 40.41 4.29 -55.07
C VAL A 1158 41.68 4.06 -55.91
N GLU A 1159 42.27 2.87 -55.84
CA GLU A 1159 43.42 2.48 -56.67
C GLU A 1159 43.08 2.52 -58.16
N ASP A 1160 41.93 1.96 -58.56
CA ASP A 1160 41.43 2.03 -59.95
C ASP A 1160 41.23 3.48 -60.42
N ARG A 1161 40.65 4.36 -59.57
CA ARG A 1161 40.49 5.79 -59.91
C ARG A 1161 41.81 6.53 -60.05
N LEU A 1162 42.77 6.28 -59.14
CA LEU A 1162 44.11 6.85 -59.22
C LEU A 1162 44.89 6.32 -60.43
N TYR A 1163 44.66 5.08 -60.84
CA TYR A 1163 45.24 4.54 -62.07
C TYR A 1163 44.65 5.21 -63.31
N LYS A 1164 43.32 5.29 -63.41
CA LYS A 1164 42.57 5.88 -64.53
C LYS A 1164 42.74 7.39 -64.68
N ILE A 1165 43.13 8.12 -63.64
CA ILE A 1165 43.40 9.56 -63.77
C ILE A 1165 44.84 9.85 -64.22
N ARG A 1166 45.74 8.85 -64.10
CA ARG A 1166 47.14 8.95 -64.54
C ARG A 1166 47.35 8.48 -65.99
N HIS A 1167 46.43 7.69 -66.54
CA HIS A 1167 46.48 7.10 -67.88
C HIS A 1167 45.23 7.51 -68.65
#